data_AF-A0A8B7DAP1-F1
#
_entry.id   AF-A0A8B7DAP1-F1
#
_cell.length_a   1.000
_cell.length_b   1.000
_cell.length_c   1.000
_cell.angle_alpha   90.00
_cell.angle_beta   90.00
_cell.angle_gamma   90.00
#
_symmetry.space_group_name_H-M   'P 1'
#
loop_
_entity.id
_entity.type
_entity.pdbx_description
1 polymer ?
#
loop_
_entity_poly.entity_id
_entity_poly.type
_entity_poly.pdbx_seq_one_letter_code
_entity_poly.pdbx_strand_id
1 'polypeptide(L)'
;MDDAIEIFQLDEKETVIDLIYSNFQTEELNGLTIKQLQVLYSRLREGNLSLSQIEASTNYVCAFPSLCDKEELLDVLKEMDRRYYLARDLQWEFAMLDRQRKGAIPKSDVLFLFKMVHGEFFSMHKFDLFIKNRPVPNSDITFEEIEVDLCNIPTNDWLEEFLIADDKHLKDSDALQVDAMLKQKEEEDLKRQEADAELQFKRRMEQLEKKKLEEAEAEKIRQAEVEKQRELEEKLNKEKELEEENIRIEQLRKKQELEQEKARKEEELRKKLEEQAKEIERNAILAAEAEELAKKEAHEAEIRIKNASTEDDLNHAKLEKEKAAKEILENKEKRLRLSLNAAIKTRKRYKIDATVIEAKEAQIPALKPDIQIAEETSNSIKCGENLEDAMIRRNLNDIENCVKTIQTSGFEEDHVEQIKAADELVEKLKKLEKIKKDILALDQRTISEIRSYKTPIPAIHEIMIAVYILLGYKEQELQSWKFIQGLLGRTGKESLKRMVTTLEASKVNMDLANLAHKKYISKHDLISITDISAGAGTFFVWTSAMIEEARSWNEDSAFRKRVEDKRNEELEEAKKLQEEKALKKSNNKPDSKDPAAKPVSKSPAKKLPPDSKNMLSPKSPTAKGRSTPSQHKK
;
A
#
# COMPACT_ATOMS: atom_id res chain seq x y z
N MET A 1 -44.02 -38.31 1.65
CA MET A 1 -43.99 -36.85 1.84
C MET A 1 -42.57 -36.45 2.22
N ASP A 2 -41.64 -36.86 1.37
CA ASP A 2 -40.21 -36.56 1.37
C ASP A 2 -39.86 -36.66 -0.12
N ASP A 3 -40.27 -35.67 -0.90
CA ASP A 3 -39.90 -35.61 -2.31
C ASP A 3 -38.64 -34.76 -2.42
N ALA A 4 -37.59 -35.50 -2.78
CA ALA A 4 -36.22 -35.10 -2.86
C ALA A 4 -36.01 -33.94 -3.85
N ILE A 5 -35.29 -32.92 -3.39
CA ILE A 5 -34.55 -32.01 -4.25
C ILE A 5 -33.32 -32.80 -4.72
N GLU A 6 -33.49 -33.57 -5.79
CA GLU A 6 -32.36 -34.06 -6.59
C GLU A 6 -31.74 -32.86 -7.30
N ILE A 7 -30.64 -32.37 -6.74
CA ILE A 7 -29.71 -31.45 -7.40
C ILE A 7 -29.07 -32.23 -8.54
N PHE A 8 -29.56 -31.99 -9.75
CA PHE A 8 -28.96 -32.48 -10.98
C PHE A 8 -27.46 -32.13 -11.01
N GLN A 9 -26.62 -33.16 -11.08
CA GLN A 9 -25.27 -33.04 -11.64
C GLN A 9 -25.43 -32.79 -13.14
N LEU A 10 -25.66 -31.54 -13.51
CA LEU A 10 -25.57 -31.08 -14.89
C LEU A 10 -24.09 -31.03 -15.27
N ASP A 11 -23.75 -31.71 -16.36
CA ASP A 11 -22.46 -31.60 -17.02
C ASP A 11 -22.08 -30.12 -17.19
N GLU A 12 -20.83 -29.81 -16.85
CA GLU A 12 -20.24 -28.48 -16.93
C GLU A 12 -20.36 -27.91 -18.35
N LYS A 13 -21.38 -27.05 -18.60
CA LYS A 13 -21.32 -25.77 -19.35
C LYS A 13 -22.66 -25.18 -19.80
N GLU A 14 -23.81 -25.65 -19.35
CA GLU A 14 -25.03 -24.86 -19.55
C GLU A 14 -25.13 -23.76 -18.50
N THR A 15 -25.01 -22.52 -18.95
CA THR A 15 -25.24 -21.34 -18.13
C THR A 15 -26.75 -21.20 -17.87
N VAL A 16 -27.13 -20.52 -16.78
CA VAL A 16 -28.54 -20.21 -16.49
C VAL A 16 -29.23 -19.51 -17.67
N ILE A 17 -28.47 -18.73 -18.46
CA ILE A 17 -28.95 -18.04 -19.66
C ILE A 17 -29.34 -19.05 -20.76
N ASP A 18 -28.63 -20.16 -20.89
CA ASP A 18 -28.91 -21.19 -21.89
C ASP A 18 -30.22 -21.90 -21.62
N LEU A 19 -30.48 -22.20 -20.33
CA LEU A 19 -31.74 -22.80 -19.89
C LEU A 19 -32.91 -21.83 -20.11
N ILE A 20 -32.71 -20.54 -19.78
CA ILE A 20 -33.71 -19.50 -20.01
C ILE A 20 -33.99 -19.36 -21.51
N TYR A 21 -32.98 -19.29 -22.37
CA TYR A 21 -33.15 -19.17 -23.81
C TYR A 21 -33.94 -20.35 -24.39
N SER A 22 -33.55 -21.58 -24.01
CA SER A 22 -34.19 -22.82 -24.49
C SER A 22 -35.66 -22.94 -24.06
N ASN A 23 -36.03 -22.39 -22.90
CA ASN A 23 -37.42 -22.40 -22.42
C ASN A 23 -38.38 -21.51 -23.22
N PHE A 24 -37.85 -20.55 -23.99
CA PHE A 24 -38.66 -19.59 -24.75
C PHE A 24 -38.52 -19.75 -26.27
N GLN A 25 -37.48 -20.44 -26.72
CA GLN A 25 -37.26 -20.73 -28.14
C GLN A 25 -38.31 -21.72 -28.67
N THR A 26 -38.84 -21.45 -29.86
CA THR A 26 -39.74 -22.33 -30.60
C THR A 26 -38.98 -22.97 -31.77
N GLU A 27 -39.23 -24.25 -32.07
CA GLU A 27 -38.51 -25.01 -33.10
C GLU A 27 -38.54 -24.37 -34.51
N GLU A 28 -39.50 -23.51 -34.79
CA GLU A 28 -39.68 -22.90 -36.12
C GLU A 28 -38.72 -21.73 -36.40
N LEU A 29 -38.12 -21.12 -35.37
CA LEU A 29 -37.26 -19.94 -35.51
C LEU A 29 -35.95 -20.14 -34.74
N ASN A 30 -34.82 -19.85 -35.41
CA ASN A 30 -33.48 -19.91 -34.83
C ASN A 30 -33.18 -18.73 -33.89
N GLY A 31 -34.17 -18.22 -33.15
CA GLY A 31 -34.00 -17.07 -32.26
C GLY A 31 -35.27 -16.70 -31.49
N LEU A 32 -35.13 -15.79 -30.53
CA LEU A 32 -36.27 -15.24 -29.79
C LEU A 32 -36.85 -14.04 -30.53
N THR A 33 -38.15 -14.09 -30.82
CA THR A 33 -38.89 -12.95 -31.37
C THR A 33 -39.12 -11.88 -30.31
N ILE A 34 -39.40 -10.65 -30.75
CA ILE A 34 -39.75 -9.51 -29.87
C ILE A 34 -40.86 -9.87 -28.88
N LYS A 35 -41.88 -10.64 -29.31
CA LYS A 35 -42.98 -11.09 -28.42
C LYS A 35 -42.49 -12.08 -27.38
N GLN A 36 -41.63 -13.02 -27.74
CA GLN A 36 -41.04 -13.97 -26.78
C GLN A 36 -40.15 -13.25 -25.77
N LEU A 37 -39.35 -12.27 -26.23
CA LEU A 37 -38.55 -11.43 -25.35
C LEU A 37 -39.41 -10.63 -24.37
N GLN A 38 -40.57 -10.11 -24.81
CA GLN A 38 -41.51 -9.44 -23.91
C GLN A 38 -42.04 -10.38 -22.82
N VAL A 39 -42.46 -11.59 -23.20
CA VAL A 39 -42.95 -12.58 -22.22
C VAL A 39 -41.82 -12.97 -21.26
N LEU A 40 -40.61 -13.19 -21.77
CA LEU A 40 -39.43 -13.48 -20.96
C LEU A 40 -39.17 -12.35 -19.95
N TYR A 41 -39.09 -11.11 -20.41
CA TYR A 41 -38.75 -9.97 -19.58
C TYR A 41 -39.83 -9.65 -18.54
N SER A 42 -41.11 -9.82 -18.88
CA SER A 42 -42.22 -9.65 -17.93
C SER A 42 -42.18 -10.62 -16.74
N ARG A 43 -41.43 -11.72 -16.85
CA ARG A 43 -41.17 -12.64 -15.72
C ARG A 43 -39.98 -12.20 -14.87
N LEU A 44 -39.07 -11.39 -15.42
CA LEU A 44 -37.86 -10.91 -14.73
C LEU A 44 -38.10 -9.60 -13.99
N ARG A 45 -38.97 -8.73 -14.53
CA ARG A 45 -39.25 -7.40 -13.98
C ARG A 45 -40.75 -7.16 -13.83
N GLU A 46 -41.10 -6.48 -12.74
CA GLU A 46 -42.45 -5.97 -12.54
C GLU A 46 -42.66 -4.69 -13.37
N GLY A 47 -43.70 -4.67 -14.20
CA GLY A 47 -43.92 -3.61 -15.18
C GLY A 47 -43.42 -4.03 -16.56
N ASN A 48 -44.30 -3.95 -17.56
CA ASN A 48 -43.97 -4.38 -18.91
C ASN A 48 -43.26 -3.25 -19.66
N LEU A 49 -42.19 -3.60 -20.37
CA LEU A 49 -41.62 -2.75 -21.40
C LEU A 49 -42.51 -2.84 -22.66
N SER A 50 -42.75 -1.71 -23.35
CA SER A 50 -43.56 -1.69 -24.56
C SER A 50 -42.89 -2.49 -25.68
N LEU A 51 -43.67 -3.02 -26.62
CA LEU A 51 -43.10 -3.76 -27.77
C LEU A 51 -42.15 -2.89 -28.58
N SER A 52 -42.45 -1.59 -28.72
CA SER A 52 -41.61 -0.62 -29.43
C SER A 52 -40.24 -0.45 -28.77
N GLN A 53 -40.19 -0.45 -27.43
CA GLN A 53 -38.93 -0.36 -26.69
C GLN A 53 -38.11 -1.65 -26.80
N ILE A 54 -38.76 -2.82 -26.81
CA ILE A 54 -38.08 -4.11 -27.00
C ILE A 54 -37.53 -4.22 -28.41
N GLU A 55 -38.30 -3.80 -29.41
CA GLU A 55 -37.85 -3.70 -30.80
C GLU A 55 -36.66 -2.74 -30.93
N ALA A 56 -36.68 -1.61 -30.22
CA ALA A 56 -35.54 -0.70 -30.19
C ALA A 56 -34.31 -1.29 -29.48
N SER A 57 -34.50 -2.11 -28.43
CA SER A 57 -33.40 -2.87 -27.79
C SER A 57 -32.79 -3.89 -28.75
N THR A 58 -33.61 -4.65 -29.48
CA THR A 58 -33.11 -5.63 -30.45
C THR A 58 -32.41 -4.94 -31.61
N ASN A 59 -32.94 -3.83 -32.11
CA ASN A 59 -32.27 -3.02 -33.14
C ASN A 59 -30.92 -2.44 -32.69
N TYR A 60 -30.76 -2.19 -31.39
CA TYR A 60 -29.54 -1.63 -30.85
C TYR A 60 -28.44 -2.68 -30.64
N VAL A 61 -28.81 -3.89 -30.22
CA VAL A 61 -27.85 -4.94 -29.83
C VAL A 61 -27.70 -6.04 -30.88
N CYS A 62 -28.79 -6.50 -31.46
CA CYS A 62 -28.81 -7.68 -32.31
C CYS A 62 -28.33 -7.38 -33.74
N ALA A 63 -27.70 -8.38 -34.36
CA ALA A 63 -27.41 -8.34 -35.79
C ALA A 63 -28.69 -8.31 -36.64
N PHE A 64 -29.77 -8.93 -36.17
CA PHE A 64 -31.08 -8.97 -36.84
C PHE A 64 -32.15 -8.20 -36.03
N PRO A 65 -32.70 -7.10 -36.55
CA PRO A 65 -33.71 -6.24 -35.91
C PRO A 65 -34.89 -6.89 -35.16
N SER A 66 -35.27 -8.10 -35.54
CA SER A 66 -36.49 -8.77 -35.08
C SER A 66 -36.26 -10.13 -34.42
N LEU A 67 -35.00 -10.56 -34.32
CA LEU A 67 -34.62 -11.87 -33.83
C LEU A 67 -33.38 -11.76 -32.95
N CYS A 68 -33.48 -12.24 -31.72
CA CYS A 68 -32.37 -12.25 -30.77
C CYS A 68 -31.77 -13.66 -30.69
N ASP A 69 -30.49 -13.74 -31.02
CA ASP A 69 -29.71 -14.98 -30.93
C ASP A 69 -29.27 -15.25 -29.50
N LYS A 70 -28.87 -16.50 -29.24
CA LYS A 70 -28.50 -16.98 -27.91
C LYS A 70 -27.34 -16.17 -27.31
N GLU A 71 -26.35 -15.86 -28.12
CA GLU A 71 -25.15 -15.13 -27.74
C GLU A 71 -25.46 -13.65 -27.40
N GLU A 72 -26.54 -13.10 -27.96
CA GLU A 72 -26.92 -11.69 -27.81
C GLU A 72 -27.90 -11.47 -26.64
N LEU A 73 -28.56 -12.53 -26.15
CA LEU A 73 -29.65 -12.44 -25.17
C LEU A 73 -29.26 -11.62 -23.94
N LEU A 74 -28.07 -11.83 -23.40
CA LEU A 74 -27.63 -11.13 -22.19
C LEU A 74 -27.54 -9.61 -22.42
N ASP A 75 -27.03 -9.20 -23.56
CA ASP A 75 -26.82 -7.79 -23.88
C ASP A 75 -28.14 -7.11 -24.26
N VAL A 76 -29.04 -7.83 -24.94
CA VAL A 76 -30.42 -7.39 -25.18
C VAL A 76 -31.15 -7.16 -23.85
N LEU A 77 -31.03 -8.10 -22.89
CA LEU A 77 -31.66 -7.98 -21.58
C LEU A 77 -31.09 -6.78 -20.79
N LYS A 78 -29.78 -6.50 -20.87
CA LYS A 78 -29.18 -5.31 -20.26
C LYS A 78 -29.71 -4.02 -20.88
N GLU A 79 -29.81 -3.97 -22.21
CA GLU A 79 -30.35 -2.80 -22.91
C GLU A 79 -31.85 -2.60 -22.61
N MET A 80 -32.62 -3.69 -22.49
CA MET A 80 -34.01 -3.64 -22.03
C MET A 80 -34.13 -3.12 -20.59
N ASP A 81 -33.25 -3.55 -19.68
CA ASP A 81 -33.15 -3.01 -18.31
C ASP A 81 -32.83 -1.51 -18.30
N ARG A 82 -31.87 -1.07 -19.11
CA ARG A 82 -31.54 0.36 -19.25
C ARG A 82 -32.76 1.16 -19.72
N ARG A 83 -33.45 0.71 -20.77
CA ARG A 83 -34.65 1.37 -21.31
C ARG A 83 -35.81 1.36 -20.33
N TYR A 84 -36.00 0.29 -19.57
CA TYR A 84 -37.03 0.19 -18.55
C TYR A 84 -36.89 1.30 -17.49
N TYR A 85 -35.69 1.49 -16.93
CA TYR A 85 -35.47 2.54 -15.94
C TYR A 85 -35.61 3.95 -16.53
N LEU A 86 -35.07 4.17 -17.73
CA LEU A 86 -35.20 5.46 -18.42
C LEU A 86 -36.67 5.79 -18.73
N ALA A 87 -37.42 4.86 -19.34
CA ALA A 87 -38.81 5.08 -19.68
C ALA A 87 -39.66 5.38 -18.44
N ARG A 88 -39.41 4.68 -17.32
CA ARG A 88 -40.11 4.95 -16.06
C ARG A 88 -39.83 6.36 -15.55
N ASP A 89 -38.58 6.79 -15.53
CA ASP A 89 -38.19 8.11 -15.05
C ASP A 89 -38.75 9.21 -15.98
N LEU A 90 -38.69 9.00 -17.30
CA LEU A 90 -39.27 9.89 -18.30
C LEU A 90 -40.80 9.98 -18.22
N GLN A 91 -41.47 8.92 -17.81
CA GLN A 91 -42.92 8.92 -17.61
C GLN A 91 -43.33 9.88 -16.47
N TRP A 92 -42.50 9.98 -15.42
CA TRP A 92 -42.71 10.97 -14.35
C TRP A 92 -42.55 12.40 -14.87
N GLU A 93 -41.49 12.66 -15.64
CA GLU A 93 -41.24 13.98 -16.25
C GLU A 93 -42.36 14.37 -17.21
N PHE A 94 -42.82 13.43 -18.03
CA PHE A 94 -43.97 13.62 -18.91
C PHE A 94 -45.24 13.96 -18.12
N ALA A 95 -45.52 13.22 -17.04
CA ALA A 95 -46.69 13.48 -16.18
C ALA A 95 -46.64 14.84 -15.48
N MET A 96 -45.44 15.39 -15.23
CA MET A 96 -45.28 16.75 -14.71
C MET A 96 -45.60 17.83 -15.76
N LEU A 97 -45.32 17.55 -17.04
CA LEU A 97 -45.67 18.43 -18.15
C LEU A 97 -47.17 18.32 -18.51
N ASP A 98 -47.78 17.14 -18.38
CA ASP A 98 -49.22 16.93 -18.55
C ASP A 98 -50.04 17.38 -17.33
N ARG A 99 -50.04 18.70 -17.08
CA ARG A 99 -50.77 19.31 -15.95
C ARG A 99 -52.27 19.02 -15.98
N GLN A 100 -52.83 18.72 -17.16
CA GLN A 100 -54.26 18.45 -17.35
C GLN A 100 -54.61 16.97 -17.27
N ARG A 101 -53.62 16.07 -17.14
CA ARG A 101 -53.77 14.61 -17.11
C ARG A 101 -54.56 14.08 -18.30
N LYS A 102 -54.32 14.64 -19.48
CA LYS A 102 -54.96 14.22 -20.74
C LYS A 102 -54.28 13.02 -21.39
N GLY A 103 -53.11 12.61 -20.88
CA GLY A 103 -52.23 11.62 -21.50
C GLY A 103 -51.44 12.16 -22.69
N ALA A 104 -51.48 13.48 -22.93
CA ALA A 104 -50.81 14.13 -24.07
C ALA A 104 -50.34 15.54 -23.70
N ILE A 105 -49.21 15.96 -24.25
CA ILE A 105 -48.61 17.29 -24.03
C ILE A 105 -48.41 18.03 -25.37
N PRO A 106 -48.43 19.37 -25.38
CA PRO A 106 -48.28 20.15 -26.61
C PRO A 106 -46.85 20.05 -27.17
N LYS A 107 -46.70 20.30 -28.48
CA LYS A 107 -45.40 20.25 -29.20
C LYS A 107 -44.27 21.03 -28.50
N SER A 108 -44.58 22.17 -27.88
CA SER A 108 -43.59 22.99 -27.15
C SER A 108 -42.99 22.25 -25.96
N ASP A 109 -43.80 21.49 -25.23
CA ASP A 109 -43.40 20.82 -24.00
C ASP A 109 -42.63 19.53 -24.34
N VAL A 110 -42.99 18.87 -25.44
CA VAL A 110 -42.19 17.77 -26.00
C VAL A 110 -40.83 18.27 -26.45
N LEU A 111 -40.76 19.40 -27.16
CA LEU A 111 -39.49 20.00 -27.58
C LEU A 111 -38.60 20.30 -26.36
N PHE A 112 -39.19 20.82 -25.29
CA PHE A 112 -38.50 21.04 -24.03
C PHE A 112 -37.98 19.71 -23.43
N LEU A 113 -38.81 18.69 -23.37
CA LEU A 113 -38.44 17.37 -22.84
C LEU A 113 -37.28 16.75 -23.63
N PHE A 114 -37.32 16.78 -24.97
CA PHE A 114 -36.22 16.30 -25.81
C PHE A 114 -34.91 17.05 -25.57
N LYS A 115 -34.97 18.38 -25.44
CA LYS A 115 -33.79 19.21 -25.13
C LYS A 115 -33.21 18.88 -23.77
N MET A 116 -34.08 18.65 -22.79
CA MET A 116 -33.67 18.29 -21.42
C MET A 116 -32.99 16.92 -21.37
N VAL A 117 -33.57 15.92 -22.07
CA VAL A 117 -33.10 14.54 -22.02
C VAL A 117 -31.85 14.31 -22.88
N HIS A 118 -31.78 14.90 -24.07
CA HIS A 118 -30.64 14.72 -24.98
C HIS A 118 -29.51 15.73 -24.75
N GLY A 119 -29.77 16.82 -24.01
CA GLY A 119 -28.77 17.84 -23.68
C GLY A 119 -28.06 18.39 -24.91
N GLU A 120 -26.73 18.33 -24.91
CA GLU A 120 -25.87 18.80 -26.01
C GLU A 120 -26.04 17.99 -27.30
N PHE A 121 -26.59 16.77 -27.22
CA PHE A 121 -26.86 15.92 -28.37
C PHE A 121 -28.23 16.15 -29.01
N PHE A 122 -29.00 17.12 -28.51
CA PHE A 122 -30.29 17.46 -29.09
C PHE A 122 -30.13 18.04 -30.51
N SER A 123 -30.81 17.44 -31.49
CA SER A 123 -30.90 17.95 -32.87
C SER A 123 -32.31 18.45 -33.18
N MET A 124 -32.42 19.74 -33.53
CA MET A 124 -33.70 20.33 -33.97
C MET A 124 -34.23 19.64 -35.24
N HIS A 125 -33.33 19.24 -36.14
CA HIS A 125 -33.70 18.57 -37.38
C HIS A 125 -34.40 17.23 -37.12
N LYS A 126 -33.87 16.40 -36.21
CA LYS A 126 -34.54 15.13 -35.81
C LYS A 126 -35.90 15.37 -35.19
N PHE A 127 -36.00 16.37 -34.31
CA PHE A 127 -37.28 16.71 -33.71
C PHE A 127 -38.30 17.13 -34.77
N ASP A 128 -37.90 17.95 -35.75
CA ASP A 128 -38.78 18.33 -36.85
C ASP A 128 -39.14 17.15 -37.76
N LEU A 129 -38.20 16.22 -38.00
CA LEU A 129 -38.45 14.99 -38.76
C LEU A 129 -39.45 14.08 -38.03
N PHE A 130 -39.29 13.91 -36.72
CA PHE A 130 -40.25 13.23 -35.85
C PHE A 130 -41.64 13.87 -36.00
N ILE A 131 -41.76 15.19 -35.86
CA ILE A 131 -43.04 15.89 -35.99
C ILE A 131 -43.65 15.73 -37.39
N LYS A 132 -42.83 15.75 -38.46
CA LYS A 132 -43.29 15.56 -39.84
C LYS A 132 -43.78 14.14 -40.12
N ASN A 133 -43.15 13.14 -39.50
CA ASN A 133 -43.50 11.74 -39.68
C ASN A 133 -44.69 11.30 -38.82
N ARG A 134 -45.16 12.14 -37.89
CA ARG A 134 -46.38 11.87 -37.13
C ARG A 134 -47.59 11.82 -38.08
N PRO A 135 -48.53 10.87 -37.87
CA PRO A 135 -49.77 10.83 -38.65
C PRO A 135 -50.59 12.12 -38.57
N VAL A 136 -50.53 12.81 -37.42
CA VAL A 136 -51.23 14.08 -37.18
C VAL A 136 -50.26 15.11 -36.57
N PRO A 137 -49.49 15.83 -37.40
CA PRO A 137 -48.39 16.70 -36.94
C PRO A 137 -48.78 17.79 -35.94
N ASN A 138 -50.04 18.25 -35.98
CA ASN A 138 -50.54 19.36 -35.16
C ASN A 138 -51.30 18.92 -33.89
N SER A 139 -51.40 17.62 -33.64
CA SER A 139 -52.05 17.10 -32.42
C SER A 139 -51.09 17.11 -31.22
N ASP A 140 -51.64 17.11 -30.00
CA ASP A 140 -50.85 16.86 -28.78
C ASP A 140 -50.20 15.46 -28.85
N ILE A 141 -49.09 15.28 -28.16
CA ILE A 141 -48.21 14.11 -28.29
C ILE A 141 -48.31 13.26 -27.03
N THR A 142 -48.60 11.96 -27.17
CA THR A 142 -48.66 11.04 -26.03
C THR A 142 -47.27 10.51 -25.68
N PHE A 143 -47.12 9.94 -24.49
CA PHE A 143 -45.83 9.37 -24.08
C PHE A 143 -45.43 8.17 -24.95
N GLU A 144 -46.39 7.35 -25.35
CA GLU A 144 -46.17 6.18 -26.21
C GLU A 144 -45.62 6.55 -27.59
N GLU A 145 -45.90 7.76 -28.08
CA GLU A 145 -45.36 8.25 -29.35
C GLU A 145 -43.88 8.64 -29.27
N ILE A 146 -43.38 9.01 -28.08
CA ILE A 146 -42.02 9.58 -27.90
C ILE A 146 -41.11 8.74 -27.02
N GLU A 147 -41.63 7.72 -26.34
CA GLU A 147 -40.87 6.95 -25.35
C GLU A 147 -39.58 6.35 -25.93
N VAL A 148 -39.64 5.83 -27.16
CA VAL A 148 -38.50 5.20 -27.82
C VAL A 148 -37.45 6.26 -28.19
N ASP A 149 -37.89 7.38 -28.76
CA ASP A 149 -37.01 8.47 -29.17
C ASP A 149 -36.29 9.12 -27.98
N LEU A 150 -36.96 9.25 -26.84
CA LEU A 150 -36.34 9.77 -25.61
C LEU A 150 -35.35 8.78 -24.97
N CYS A 151 -35.54 7.47 -25.16
CA CYS A 151 -34.63 6.44 -24.63
C CYS A 151 -33.40 6.21 -25.52
N ASN A 152 -33.44 6.69 -26.77
CA ASN A 152 -32.34 6.63 -27.73
C ASN A 152 -31.32 7.75 -27.45
N ILE A 153 -30.51 7.57 -26.40
CA ILE A 153 -29.43 8.51 -26.06
C ILE A 153 -28.42 8.53 -27.23
N PRO A 154 -28.24 9.67 -27.92
CA PRO A 154 -27.30 9.78 -29.02
C PRO A 154 -25.86 9.44 -28.59
N THR A 155 -25.12 8.74 -29.44
CA THR A 155 -23.66 8.55 -29.31
C THR A 155 -22.91 9.58 -30.16
N ASN A 156 -21.59 9.76 -29.93
CA ASN A 156 -20.78 10.67 -30.76
C ASN A 156 -20.79 10.31 -32.25
N ASP A 157 -20.89 9.02 -32.58
CA ASP A 157 -20.96 8.54 -33.96
C ASP A 157 -22.23 9.06 -34.68
N TRP A 158 -23.32 9.28 -33.93
CA TRP A 158 -24.51 9.94 -34.48
C TRP A 158 -24.23 11.38 -34.89
N LEU A 159 -23.49 12.16 -34.09
CA LEU A 159 -23.21 13.56 -34.40
C LEU A 159 -22.41 13.73 -35.70
N GLU A 160 -21.47 12.83 -35.98
CA GLU A 160 -20.69 12.86 -37.22
C GLU A 160 -21.57 12.63 -38.46
N GLU A 161 -22.51 11.68 -38.38
CA GLU A 161 -23.45 11.42 -39.47
C GLU A 161 -24.38 12.62 -39.75
N PHE A 162 -24.72 13.40 -38.70
CA PHE A 162 -25.51 14.64 -38.83
C PHE A 162 -24.75 15.80 -39.44
N LEU A 163 -23.48 16.00 -39.06
CA LEU A 163 -22.64 17.05 -39.65
C LEU A 163 -22.48 16.85 -41.16
N ILE A 164 -22.48 15.60 -41.62
CA ILE A 164 -22.41 15.24 -43.04
C ILE A 164 -23.74 15.53 -43.77
N ALA A 165 -24.89 15.34 -43.10
CA ALA A 165 -26.21 15.60 -43.69
C ALA A 165 -26.55 17.10 -43.76
N ASP A 166 -26.19 17.89 -42.75
CA ASP A 166 -26.43 19.34 -42.73
C ASP A 166 -25.54 20.09 -43.75
N ASP A 167 -24.30 19.64 -43.98
CA ASP A 167 -23.40 20.21 -45.00
C ASP A 167 -23.90 19.94 -46.44
N LYS A 168 -24.74 18.92 -46.63
CA LYS A 168 -25.38 18.63 -47.93
C LYS A 168 -26.63 19.47 -48.15
N HIS A 169 -27.41 19.75 -47.10
CA HIS A 169 -28.62 20.57 -47.19
C HIS A 169 -28.34 22.08 -47.34
N LEU A 170 -27.18 22.56 -46.85
CA LEU A 170 -26.73 23.94 -47.08
C LEU A 170 -26.31 24.18 -48.54
N LYS A 171 -25.77 23.17 -49.23
CA LYS A 171 -25.26 23.29 -50.60
C LYS A 171 -26.34 23.27 -51.68
N ASP A 172 -27.52 22.71 -51.38
CA ASP A 172 -28.62 22.57 -52.35
C ASP A 172 -29.64 23.76 -52.32
N SER A 173 -29.57 24.64 -51.32
CA SER A 173 -30.50 25.79 -51.19
C SER A 173 -30.06 27.05 -51.95
N ASP A 174 -28.76 27.22 -52.24
CA ASP A 174 -28.20 28.46 -52.81
C ASP A 174 -28.06 28.42 -54.35
N ALA A 175 -28.25 27.26 -54.99
CA ALA A 175 -27.99 27.07 -56.42
C ALA A 175 -29.17 27.45 -57.34
N LEU A 176 -30.37 27.75 -56.82
CA LEU A 176 -31.60 27.87 -57.61
C LEU A 176 -32.19 29.28 -57.75
N GLN A 177 -31.60 30.31 -57.13
CA GLN A 177 -32.17 31.68 -57.18
C GLN A 177 -31.38 32.70 -58.03
N VAL A 178 -30.19 32.38 -58.54
CA VAL A 178 -29.28 33.41 -59.10
C VAL A 178 -29.29 33.51 -60.64
N ASP A 179 -29.70 32.48 -61.39
CA ASP A 179 -29.46 32.42 -62.85
C ASP A 179 -30.50 33.18 -63.72
N ALA A 180 -31.65 33.57 -63.15
CA ALA A 180 -32.76 34.12 -63.95
C ALA A 180 -32.85 35.66 -64.00
N MET A 181 -32.16 36.40 -63.13
CA MET A 181 -32.30 37.86 -63.01
C MET A 181 -31.18 38.69 -63.66
N LEU A 182 -30.06 38.08 -64.05
CA LEU A 182 -28.83 38.81 -64.42
C LEU A 182 -28.80 39.38 -65.84
N LYS A 183 -29.56 38.87 -66.82
CA LYS A 183 -29.28 39.20 -68.24
C LYS A 183 -29.97 40.43 -68.83
N GLN A 184 -30.85 41.13 -68.11
CA GLN A 184 -31.57 42.31 -68.65
C GLN A 184 -31.44 43.59 -67.83
N LYS A 185 -30.78 43.53 -66.65
CA LYS A 185 -30.65 44.67 -65.73
C LYS A 185 -29.23 45.25 -65.66
N GLU A 186 -28.23 44.57 -66.21
CA GLU A 186 -26.81 44.90 -66.09
C GLU A 186 -26.37 46.14 -66.89
N GLU A 187 -27.10 46.54 -67.94
CA GLU A 187 -26.65 47.63 -68.82
C GLU A 187 -27.13 49.03 -68.40
N GLU A 188 -28.24 49.13 -67.65
CA GLU A 188 -28.78 50.41 -67.17
C GLU A 188 -28.50 50.68 -65.68
N ASP A 189 -28.38 49.65 -64.83
CA ASP A 189 -28.08 49.81 -63.40
C ASP A 189 -26.60 50.17 -63.14
N LEU A 190 -25.66 49.83 -64.03
CA LEU A 190 -24.22 50.06 -63.83
C LEU A 190 -23.87 51.55 -63.64
N LYS A 191 -24.57 52.45 -64.33
CA LYS A 191 -24.32 53.91 -64.27
C LYS A 191 -25.00 54.61 -63.09
N ARG A 192 -26.00 54.00 -62.46
CA ARG A 192 -26.63 54.51 -61.22
C ARG A 192 -26.08 53.83 -59.96
N GLN A 193 -25.59 52.59 -60.08
CA GLN A 193 -25.00 51.84 -58.98
C GLN A 193 -23.62 52.35 -58.57
N GLU A 194 -22.76 52.82 -59.46
CA GLU A 194 -21.43 53.31 -59.05
C GLU A 194 -21.50 54.50 -58.08
N ALA A 195 -22.46 55.41 -58.26
CA ALA A 195 -22.63 56.59 -57.40
C ALA A 195 -23.31 56.28 -56.03
N ASP A 196 -24.31 55.41 -56.01
CA ASP A 196 -24.96 54.99 -54.76
C ASP A 196 -24.16 53.91 -54.00
N ALA A 197 -23.37 53.08 -54.71
CA ALA A 197 -22.48 52.09 -54.11
C ALA A 197 -21.32 52.75 -53.37
N GLU A 198 -20.75 53.85 -53.87
CA GLU A 198 -19.69 54.57 -53.17
C GLU A 198 -20.18 55.21 -51.86
N LEU A 199 -21.39 55.78 -51.87
CA LEU A 199 -22.03 56.34 -50.67
C LEU A 199 -22.47 55.27 -49.66
N GLN A 200 -23.00 54.13 -50.14
CA GLN A 200 -23.36 53.00 -49.29
C GLN A 200 -22.12 52.24 -48.77
N PHE A 201 -21.05 52.14 -49.56
CA PHE A 201 -19.78 51.54 -49.15
C PHE A 201 -19.14 52.36 -48.02
N LYS A 202 -19.17 53.69 -48.11
CA LYS A 202 -18.65 54.58 -47.06
C LYS A 202 -19.44 54.44 -45.74
N ARG A 203 -20.78 54.38 -45.80
CA ARG A 203 -21.64 54.14 -44.62
C ARG A 203 -21.49 52.72 -44.04
N ARG A 204 -21.32 51.70 -44.89
CA ARG A 204 -21.06 50.32 -44.44
C ARG A 204 -19.67 50.19 -43.83
N MET A 205 -18.67 50.89 -44.35
CA MET A 205 -17.33 50.92 -43.78
C MET A 205 -17.33 51.59 -42.40
N GLU A 206 -17.97 52.76 -42.23
CA GLU A 206 -18.13 53.39 -40.91
C GLU A 206 -18.94 52.52 -39.93
N GLN A 207 -19.99 51.84 -40.38
CA GLN A 207 -20.76 50.91 -39.54
C GLN A 207 -19.97 49.65 -39.17
N LEU A 208 -19.17 49.11 -40.09
CA LEU A 208 -18.27 48.00 -39.82
C LEU A 208 -17.14 48.41 -38.88
N GLU A 209 -16.61 49.62 -39.02
CA GLU A 209 -15.57 50.14 -38.14
C GLU A 209 -16.11 50.38 -36.74
N LYS A 210 -17.31 50.97 -36.62
CA LYS A 210 -18.02 51.12 -35.34
C LYS A 210 -18.36 49.77 -34.71
N LYS A 211 -18.86 48.82 -35.50
CA LYS A 211 -19.18 47.46 -35.02
C LYS A 211 -17.93 46.69 -34.61
N LYS A 212 -16.82 46.82 -35.34
CA LYS A 212 -15.51 46.26 -34.95
C LYS A 212 -14.97 46.89 -33.67
N LEU A 213 -15.20 48.19 -33.47
CA LEU A 213 -14.81 48.88 -32.24
C LEU A 213 -15.64 48.38 -31.04
N GLU A 214 -16.96 48.26 -31.21
CA GLU A 214 -17.89 47.72 -30.21
C GLU A 214 -17.64 46.23 -29.92
N GLU A 215 -17.34 45.42 -30.95
CA GLU A 215 -16.96 44.01 -30.79
C GLU A 215 -15.60 43.88 -30.10
N ALA A 216 -14.61 44.70 -30.44
CA ALA A 216 -13.31 44.71 -29.76
C ALA A 216 -13.40 45.19 -28.30
N GLU A 217 -14.30 46.13 -28.00
CA GLU A 217 -14.57 46.58 -26.64
C GLU A 217 -15.32 45.52 -25.82
N ALA A 218 -16.33 44.88 -26.41
CA ALA A 218 -17.04 43.76 -25.81
C ALA A 218 -16.12 42.55 -25.57
N GLU A 219 -15.19 42.28 -26.48
CA GLU A 219 -14.20 41.20 -26.33
C GLU A 219 -13.18 41.51 -25.24
N LYS A 220 -12.74 42.77 -25.10
CA LYS A 220 -11.91 43.19 -23.95
C LYS A 220 -12.64 43.03 -22.62
N ILE A 221 -13.94 43.34 -22.57
CA ILE A 221 -14.76 43.15 -21.36
C ILE A 221 -14.88 41.65 -21.03
N ARG A 222 -15.14 40.79 -22.03
CA ARG A 222 -15.20 39.33 -21.83
C ARG A 222 -13.87 38.75 -21.38
N GLN A 223 -12.76 39.17 -21.98
CA GLN A 223 -11.43 38.73 -21.57
C GLN A 223 -11.12 39.14 -20.13
N ALA A 224 -11.45 40.37 -19.74
CA ALA A 224 -11.28 40.85 -18.36
C ALA A 224 -12.18 40.12 -17.35
N GLU A 225 -13.38 39.71 -17.76
CA GLU A 225 -14.30 38.93 -16.91
C GLU A 225 -13.83 37.49 -16.72
N VAL A 226 -13.34 36.84 -17.78
CA VAL A 226 -12.72 35.52 -17.72
C VAL A 226 -11.45 35.54 -16.86
N GLU A 227 -10.62 36.58 -16.99
CA GLU A 227 -9.42 36.75 -16.16
C GLU A 227 -9.76 36.92 -14.68
N LYS A 228 -10.79 37.72 -14.35
CA LYS A 228 -11.30 37.83 -12.98
C LYS A 228 -11.86 36.52 -12.43
N GLN A 229 -12.58 35.74 -13.25
CA GLN A 229 -13.08 34.43 -12.84
C GLN A 229 -11.93 33.46 -12.55
N ARG A 230 -10.90 33.45 -13.40
CA ARG A 230 -9.70 32.63 -13.20
C ARG A 230 -8.94 33.03 -11.93
N GLU A 231 -8.80 34.32 -11.65
CA GLU A 231 -8.17 34.78 -10.39
C GLU A 231 -8.97 34.37 -9.14
N LEU A 232 -10.31 34.36 -9.24
CA LEU A 232 -11.18 34.00 -8.14
C LEU A 232 -11.17 32.48 -7.89
N GLU A 233 -11.14 31.69 -8.95
CA GLU A 233 -10.97 30.23 -8.89
C GLU A 233 -9.58 29.84 -8.35
N GLU A 234 -8.52 30.54 -8.76
CA GLU A 234 -7.17 30.32 -8.23
C GLU A 234 -7.10 30.63 -6.73
N LYS A 235 -7.76 31.71 -6.27
CA LYS A 235 -7.87 32.03 -4.85
C LYS A 235 -8.65 30.96 -4.07
N LEU A 236 -9.76 30.48 -4.62
CA LEU A 236 -10.57 29.44 -4.01
C LEU A 236 -9.81 28.12 -3.90
N ASN A 237 -9.04 27.74 -4.93
CA ASN A 237 -8.23 26.53 -4.90
C ASN A 237 -7.09 26.65 -3.88
N LYS A 238 -6.41 27.80 -3.81
CA LYS A 238 -5.40 28.06 -2.77
C LYS A 238 -5.97 28.00 -1.35
N GLU A 239 -7.19 28.48 -1.15
CA GLU A 239 -7.88 28.43 0.15
C GLU A 239 -8.22 26.97 0.54
N LYS A 240 -8.72 26.17 -0.40
CA LYS A 240 -8.96 24.73 -0.20
C LYS A 240 -7.68 23.96 0.11
N GLU A 241 -6.59 24.21 -0.63
CA GLU A 241 -5.30 23.58 -0.38
C GLU A 241 -4.77 23.91 1.03
N LEU A 242 -4.91 25.17 1.48
CA LEU A 242 -4.56 25.58 2.84
C LEU A 242 -5.45 24.92 3.91
N GLU A 243 -6.75 24.77 3.65
CA GLU A 243 -7.68 24.09 4.56
C GLU A 243 -7.35 22.60 4.69
N GLU A 244 -7.08 21.91 3.57
CA GLU A 244 -6.65 20.51 3.56
C GLU A 244 -5.30 20.32 4.28
N GLU A 245 -4.34 21.23 4.06
CA GLU A 245 -3.06 21.21 4.75
C GLU A 245 -3.25 21.41 6.27
N ASN A 246 -4.12 22.34 6.68
CA ASN A 246 -4.43 22.56 8.09
C ASN A 246 -5.09 21.35 8.75
N ILE A 247 -6.04 20.69 8.07
CA ILE A 247 -6.66 19.45 8.55
C ILE A 247 -5.59 18.36 8.75
N ARG A 248 -4.67 18.22 7.79
CA ARG A 248 -3.57 17.25 7.85
C ARG A 248 -2.62 17.53 9.01
N ILE A 249 -2.27 18.79 9.24
CA ILE A 249 -1.46 19.24 10.38
C ILE A 249 -2.17 18.92 11.70
N GLU A 250 -3.47 19.19 11.80
CA GLU A 250 -4.24 18.92 13.03
C GLU A 250 -4.35 17.41 13.33
N GLN A 251 -4.54 16.57 12.31
CA GLN A 251 -4.54 15.11 12.46
C GLN A 251 -3.18 14.59 12.95
N LEU A 252 -2.08 15.13 12.42
CA LEU A 252 -0.72 14.79 12.88
C LEU A 252 -0.50 15.20 14.33
N ARG A 253 -0.96 16.40 14.75
CA ARG A 253 -0.88 16.85 16.14
C ARG A 253 -1.67 15.95 17.09
N LYS A 254 -2.92 15.61 16.74
CA LYS A 254 -3.73 14.66 17.54
C LYS A 254 -3.07 13.29 17.67
N LYS A 255 -2.46 12.77 16.59
CA LYS A 255 -1.72 11.50 16.62
C LYS A 255 -0.49 11.60 17.54
N GLN A 256 0.26 12.69 17.46
CA GLN A 256 1.42 12.94 18.34
C GLN A 256 1.02 13.10 19.81
N GLU A 257 -0.07 13.80 20.12
CA GLU A 257 -0.57 13.95 21.48
C GLU A 257 -0.99 12.60 22.09
N LEU A 258 -1.68 11.76 21.31
CA LEU A 258 -2.09 10.42 21.75
C LEU A 258 -0.90 9.49 21.95
N GLU A 259 0.13 9.58 21.10
CA GLU A 259 1.38 8.84 21.25
C GLU A 259 2.17 9.31 22.48
N GLN A 260 2.22 10.63 22.73
CA GLN A 260 2.83 11.20 23.93
C GLN A 260 2.09 10.80 25.20
N GLU A 261 0.76 10.79 25.20
CA GLU A 261 -0.04 10.35 26.35
C GLU A 261 0.20 8.87 26.67
N LYS A 262 0.25 8.01 25.64
CA LYS A 262 0.60 6.59 25.80
C LYS A 262 2.01 6.44 26.37
N ALA A 263 2.99 7.16 25.82
CA ALA A 263 4.36 7.14 26.31
C ALA A 263 4.46 7.60 27.78
N ARG A 264 3.70 8.62 28.19
CA ARG A 264 3.66 9.08 29.59
C ARG A 264 3.07 8.05 30.53
N LYS A 265 1.97 7.38 30.14
CA LYS A 265 1.35 6.31 30.94
C LYS A 265 2.29 5.10 31.07
N GLU A 266 2.95 4.73 29.98
CA GLU A 266 3.94 3.65 29.97
C GLU A 266 5.16 3.99 30.84
N GLU A 267 5.67 5.23 30.76
CA GLU A 267 6.76 5.71 31.61
C GLU A 267 6.38 5.72 33.10
N GLU A 268 5.16 6.14 33.44
CA GLU A 268 4.65 6.11 34.81
C GLU A 268 4.53 4.67 35.35
N LEU A 269 4.02 3.75 34.52
CA LEU A 269 3.96 2.33 34.87
C LEU A 269 5.36 1.75 35.07
N ARG A 270 6.30 2.08 34.18
CA ARG A 270 7.71 1.66 34.28
C ARG A 270 8.37 2.20 35.55
N LYS A 271 8.13 3.47 35.91
CA LYS A 271 8.63 4.06 37.17
C LYS A 271 8.08 3.34 38.40
N LYS A 272 6.77 3.04 38.42
CA LYS A 272 6.14 2.26 39.50
C LYS A 272 6.75 0.86 39.64
N LEU A 273 6.98 0.16 38.52
CA LEU A 273 7.62 -1.15 38.53
C LEU A 273 9.08 -1.07 38.99
N GLU A 274 9.81 -0.04 38.57
CA GLU A 274 11.20 0.19 38.98
C GLU A 274 11.31 0.56 40.47
N GLU A 275 10.40 1.37 41.00
CA GLU A 275 10.33 1.68 42.43
C GLU A 275 10.04 0.44 43.26
N GLN A 276 9.08 -0.40 42.84
CA GLN A 276 8.83 -1.69 43.49
C GLN A 276 10.05 -2.60 43.42
N ALA A 277 10.77 -2.64 42.29
CA ALA A 277 11.99 -3.43 42.16
C ALA A 277 13.10 -2.91 43.09
N LYS A 278 13.27 -1.59 43.21
CA LYS A 278 14.21 -0.94 44.14
C LYS A 278 13.87 -1.24 45.59
N GLU A 279 12.59 -1.26 45.95
CA GLU A 279 12.15 -1.63 47.31
C GLU A 279 12.47 -3.09 47.62
N ILE A 280 12.20 -4.00 46.69
CA ILE A 280 12.55 -5.42 46.85
C ILE A 280 14.08 -5.60 46.91
N GLU A 281 14.84 -4.85 46.12
CA GLU A 281 16.30 -4.85 46.16
C GLU A 281 16.84 -4.35 47.51
N ARG A 282 16.27 -3.28 48.09
CA ARG A 282 16.60 -2.84 49.46
C ARG A 282 16.31 -3.93 50.49
N ASN A 283 15.17 -4.61 50.37
CA ASN A 283 14.84 -5.74 51.25
C ASN A 283 15.82 -6.91 51.07
N ALA A 284 16.31 -7.15 49.86
CA ALA A 284 17.35 -8.15 49.60
C ALA A 284 18.70 -7.75 50.24
N ILE A 285 19.05 -6.46 50.22
CA ILE A 285 20.25 -5.95 50.91
C ILE A 285 20.14 -6.14 52.42
N LEU A 286 19.00 -5.78 53.03
CA LEU A 286 18.76 -5.99 54.46
C LEU A 286 18.83 -7.48 54.84
N ALA A 287 18.30 -8.37 53.98
CA ALA A 287 18.44 -9.81 54.18
C ALA A 287 19.90 -10.30 54.06
N ALA A 288 20.72 -9.66 53.21
CA ALA A 288 22.16 -9.93 53.12
C ALA A 288 22.94 -9.48 54.36
N GLU A 289 22.60 -8.32 54.91
CA GLU A 289 23.19 -7.82 56.16
C GLU A 289 22.85 -8.74 57.35
N ALA A 290 21.61 -9.23 57.42
CA ALA A 290 21.20 -10.24 58.39
C ALA A 290 21.94 -11.57 58.21
N GLU A 291 22.15 -12.02 56.96
CA GLU A 291 22.96 -13.21 56.65
C GLU A 291 24.41 -13.05 57.15
N GLU A 292 25.04 -11.88 56.95
CA GLU A 292 26.40 -11.60 57.42
C GLU A 292 26.50 -11.50 58.95
N LEU A 293 25.47 -10.94 59.61
CA LEU A 293 25.42 -10.87 61.07
C LEU A 293 25.33 -12.29 61.67
N ALA A 294 24.45 -13.14 61.13
CA ALA A 294 24.33 -14.53 61.55
C ALA A 294 25.64 -15.34 61.31
N LYS A 295 26.39 -15.05 60.24
CA LYS A 295 27.74 -15.63 60.01
C LYS A 295 28.74 -15.24 61.08
N LYS A 296 28.73 -13.98 61.53
CA LYS A 296 29.61 -13.52 62.61
C LYS A 296 29.26 -14.20 63.92
N GLU A 297 27.98 -14.29 64.27
CA GLU A 297 27.52 -15.00 65.47
C GLU A 297 27.87 -16.50 65.43
N ALA A 298 27.73 -17.16 64.28
CA ALA A 298 28.17 -18.55 64.10
C ALA A 298 29.69 -18.72 64.30
N HIS A 299 30.49 -17.76 63.84
CA HIS A 299 31.93 -17.76 64.03
C HIS A 299 32.32 -17.54 65.50
N GLU A 300 31.65 -16.61 66.19
CA GLU A 300 31.83 -16.38 67.62
C GLU A 300 31.45 -17.62 68.44
N ALA A 301 30.33 -18.28 68.11
CA ALA A 301 29.93 -19.55 68.72
C ALA A 301 30.99 -20.63 68.49
N GLU A 302 31.61 -20.69 67.30
CA GLU A 302 32.71 -21.63 67.03
C GLU A 302 33.97 -21.33 67.84
N ILE A 303 34.30 -20.06 68.07
CA ILE A 303 35.40 -19.67 68.98
C ILE A 303 35.06 -20.07 70.42
N ARG A 304 33.81 -19.89 70.87
CA ARG A 304 33.35 -20.36 72.19
C ARG A 304 33.43 -21.88 72.34
N ILE A 305 33.07 -22.65 71.31
CA ILE A 305 33.27 -24.11 71.29
C ILE A 305 34.74 -24.47 71.52
N LYS A 306 35.68 -23.75 70.89
CA LYS A 306 37.12 -24.00 71.03
C LYS A 306 37.66 -23.64 72.41
N ASN A 307 37.03 -22.69 73.10
CA ASN A 307 37.47 -22.17 74.39
C ASN A 307 36.70 -22.74 75.60
N ALA A 308 35.64 -23.52 75.36
CA ALA A 308 34.80 -24.09 76.41
C ALA A 308 35.58 -25.08 77.29
N SER A 309 35.53 -24.86 78.61
CA SER A 309 36.26 -25.67 79.60
C SER A 309 35.38 -26.72 80.29
N THR A 310 34.05 -26.55 80.23
CA THR A 310 33.07 -27.46 80.82
C THR A 310 32.18 -28.09 79.74
N GLU A 311 31.65 -29.29 80.02
CA GLU A 311 30.81 -30.04 79.09
C GLU A 311 29.47 -29.33 78.78
N ASP A 312 28.93 -28.61 79.76
CA ASP A 312 27.70 -27.81 79.60
C ASP A 312 27.93 -26.61 78.67
N ASP A 313 29.05 -25.89 78.82
CA ASP A 313 29.43 -24.77 77.93
C ASP A 313 29.62 -25.24 76.49
N LEU A 314 30.19 -26.44 76.30
CA LEU A 314 30.38 -27.05 74.99
C LEU A 314 29.05 -27.39 74.32
N ASN A 315 28.11 -27.95 75.06
CA ASN A 315 26.78 -28.31 74.54
C ASN A 315 25.96 -27.05 74.20
N HIS A 316 26.03 -26.01 75.04
CA HIS A 316 25.39 -24.73 74.76
C HIS A 316 25.96 -24.08 73.49
N ALA A 317 27.29 -24.02 73.35
CA ALA A 317 27.93 -23.41 72.18
C ALA A 317 27.68 -24.20 70.88
N LYS A 318 27.55 -25.55 70.95
CA LYS A 318 27.14 -26.39 69.81
C LYS A 318 25.69 -26.09 69.38
N LEU A 319 24.77 -25.94 70.33
CA LEU A 319 23.38 -25.59 70.04
C LEU A 319 23.26 -24.19 69.44
N GLU A 320 24.02 -23.22 69.95
CA GLU A 320 24.13 -21.87 69.36
C GLU A 320 24.67 -21.92 67.92
N LYS A 321 25.72 -22.70 67.66
CA LYS A 321 26.27 -22.88 66.31
C LYS A 321 25.25 -23.50 65.34
N GLU A 322 24.49 -24.50 65.80
CA GLU A 322 23.44 -25.12 64.97
C GLU A 322 22.29 -24.15 64.67
N LYS A 323 21.84 -23.37 65.66
CA LYS A 323 20.83 -22.32 65.47
C LYS A 323 21.31 -21.26 64.49
N ALA A 324 22.53 -20.74 64.67
CA ALA A 324 23.11 -19.75 63.76
C ALA A 324 23.30 -20.31 62.34
N ALA A 325 23.68 -21.59 62.19
CA ALA A 325 23.77 -22.23 60.87
C ALA A 325 22.41 -22.35 60.15
N LYS A 326 21.32 -22.63 60.89
CA LYS A 326 19.96 -22.62 60.34
C LYS A 326 19.53 -21.20 59.95
N GLU A 327 19.79 -20.21 60.80
CA GLU A 327 19.47 -18.81 60.53
C GLU A 327 20.24 -18.26 59.32
N ILE A 328 21.52 -18.63 59.14
CA ILE A 328 22.28 -18.30 57.92
C ILE A 328 21.61 -18.87 56.68
N LEU A 329 21.15 -20.13 56.73
CA LEU A 329 20.49 -20.77 55.59
C LEU A 329 19.14 -20.11 55.26
N GLU A 330 18.33 -19.81 56.28
CA GLU A 330 17.05 -19.13 56.15
C GLU A 330 17.20 -17.69 55.60
N ASN A 331 18.16 -16.92 56.14
CA ASN A 331 18.45 -15.57 55.65
C ASN A 331 19.00 -15.58 54.21
N LYS A 332 19.85 -16.57 53.88
CA LYS A 332 20.34 -16.76 52.51
C LYS A 332 19.22 -17.13 51.54
N GLU A 333 18.30 -18.02 51.93
CA GLU A 333 17.11 -18.34 51.14
C GLU A 333 16.26 -17.08 50.90
N LYS A 334 15.94 -16.35 51.96
CA LYS A 334 15.13 -15.14 51.90
C LYS A 334 15.76 -14.09 50.99
N ARG A 335 17.07 -13.86 51.11
CA ARG A 335 17.83 -12.94 50.24
C ARG A 335 17.73 -13.34 48.78
N LEU A 336 18.00 -14.61 48.46
CA LEU A 336 17.99 -15.11 47.08
C LEU A 336 16.58 -15.06 46.46
N ARG A 337 15.52 -15.39 47.23
CA ARG A 337 14.13 -15.25 46.77
C ARG A 337 13.77 -13.80 46.47
N LEU A 338 14.13 -12.87 47.35
CA LEU A 338 13.91 -11.43 47.11
C LEU A 338 14.71 -10.93 45.91
N SER A 339 15.96 -11.36 45.75
CA SER A 339 16.81 -10.98 44.62
C SER A 339 16.29 -11.51 43.28
N LEU A 340 15.83 -12.76 43.23
CA LEU A 340 15.18 -13.36 42.06
C LEU A 340 13.89 -12.59 41.70
N ASN A 341 13.04 -12.31 42.69
CA ASN A 341 11.81 -11.56 42.47
C ASN A 341 12.07 -10.12 41.99
N ALA A 342 13.08 -9.44 42.52
CA ALA A 342 13.52 -8.14 42.01
C ALA A 342 13.99 -8.25 40.56
N ALA A 343 14.83 -9.25 40.23
CA ALA A 343 15.33 -9.45 38.88
C ALA A 343 14.21 -9.74 37.87
N ILE A 344 13.29 -10.65 38.19
CA ILE A 344 12.10 -10.97 37.38
C ILE A 344 11.28 -9.71 37.11
N LYS A 345 10.98 -8.92 38.14
CA LYS A 345 10.19 -7.68 37.98
C LYS A 345 10.87 -6.64 37.10
N THR A 346 12.20 -6.52 37.15
CA THR A 346 12.92 -5.59 36.25
C THR A 346 12.93 -6.04 34.79
N ARG A 347 12.60 -7.31 34.51
CA ARG A 347 12.73 -7.97 33.19
C ARG A 347 14.08 -7.68 32.50
N LYS A 348 15.16 -7.51 33.28
CA LYS A 348 16.53 -7.35 32.77
C LYS A 348 17.21 -8.71 32.72
N ARG A 349 17.37 -9.26 31.51
CA ARG A 349 17.91 -10.61 31.29
C ARG A 349 19.23 -10.88 32.02
N TYR A 350 20.20 -9.96 31.92
CA TYR A 350 21.50 -10.13 32.57
C TYR A 350 21.42 -10.19 34.11
N LYS A 351 20.44 -9.51 34.73
CA LYS A 351 20.22 -9.58 36.19
C LYS A 351 19.56 -10.91 36.58
N ILE A 352 18.59 -11.36 35.80
CA ILE A 352 17.91 -12.64 36.01
C ILE A 352 18.94 -13.78 35.90
N ASP A 353 19.70 -13.82 34.81
CA ASP A 353 20.72 -14.86 34.60
C ASP A 353 21.76 -14.89 35.73
N ALA A 354 22.22 -13.70 36.18
CA ALA A 354 23.18 -13.59 37.27
C ALA A 354 22.64 -14.08 38.62
N THR A 355 21.36 -13.83 38.92
CA THR A 355 20.71 -14.25 40.18
C THR A 355 20.32 -15.73 40.15
N VAL A 356 19.90 -16.25 38.99
CA VAL A 356 19.65 -17.67 38.77
C VAL A 356 20.92 -18.50 39.00
N ILE A 357 22.07 -18.06 38.47
CA ILE A 357 23.36 -18.73 38.69
C ILE A 357 23.69 -18.79 40.19
N GLU A 358 23.57 -17.67 40.90
CA GLU A 358 23.85 -17.59 42.34
C GLU A 358 22.90 -18.49 43.16
N ALA A 359 21.60 -18.53 42.80
CA ALA A 359 20.61 -19.36 43.46
C ALA A 359 20.86 -20.86 43.23
N LYS A 360 21.29 -21.25 42.02
CA LYS A 360 21.66 -22.64 41.70
C LYS A 360 22.91 -23.09 42.45
N GLU A 361 23.91 -22.22 42.56
CA GLU A 361 25.14 -22.49 43.34
C GLU A 361 24.85 -22.69 44.83
N ALA A 362 23.80 -22.05 45.37
CA ALA A 362 23.41 -22.20 46.77
C ALA A 362 22.76 -23.55 47.11
N GLN A 363 22.26 -24.30 46.12
CA GLN A 363 21.64 -25.63 46.27
C GLN A 363 20.48 -25.71 47.29
N ILE A 364 19.74 -24.63 47.51
CA ILE A 364 18.61 -24.58 48.46
C ILE A 364 17.35 -25.15 47.77
N PRO A 365 16.76 -26.28 48.24
CA PRO A 365 15.63 -26.92 47.57
C PRO A 365 14.37 -26.04 47.46
N ALA A 366 14.14 -25.16 48.45
CA ALA A 366 12.98 -24.28 48.50
C ALA A 366 12.99 -23.17 47.43
N LEU A 367 14.13 -22.89 46.78
CA LEU A 367 14.24 -21.90 45.71
C LEU A 367 13.97 -22.47 44.31
N LYS A 368 13.82 -23.79 44.16
CA LYS A 368 13.55 -24.43 42.86
C LYS A 368 12.38 -23.80 42.08
N PRO A 369 11.20 -23.53 42.66
CA PRO A 369 10.11 -22.91 41.91
C PRO A 369 10.45 -21.48 41.47
N ASP A 370 11.10 -20.68 42.33
CA ASP A 370 11.50 -19.31 41.99
C ASP A 370 12.55 -19.28 40.87
N ILE A 371 13.50 -20.23 40.89
CA ILE A 371 14.49 -20.41 39.83
C ILE A 371 13.82 -20.76 38.51
N GLN A 372 12.83 -21.66 38.51
CA GLN A 372 12.12 -22.05 37.29
C GLN A 372 11.38 -20.85 36.67
N ILE A 373 10.66 -20.06 37.48
CA ILE A 373 9.96 -18.84 37.01
C ILE A 373 10.96 -17.83 36.44
N ALA A 374 12.11 -17.66 37.10
CA ALA A 374 13.17 -16.79 36.62
C ALA A 374 13.75 -17.25 35.27
N GLU A 375 13.96 -18.56 35.09
CA GLU A 375 14.44 -19.13 33.82
C GLU A 375 13.41 -18.99 32.71
N GLU A 376 12.13 -19.27 32.98
CA GLU A 376 11.03 -19.06 32.03
C GLU A 376 10.95 -17.59 31.59
N THR A 377 11.05 -16.65 32.55
CA THR A 377 11.07 -15.22 32.26
C THR A 377 12.29 -14.80 31.44
N SER A 378 13.49 -15.32 31.76
CA SER A 378 14.72 -15.05 30.99
C SER A 378 14.60 -15.58 29.55
N ASN A 379 14.03 -16.77 29.38
CA ASN A 379 13.79 -17.37 28.07
C ASN A 379 12.75 -16.57 27.25
N SER A 380 11.66 -16.13 27.86
CA SER A 380 10.67 -15.22 27.26
C SER A 380 11.35 -13.95 26.73
N ILE A 381 12.11 -13.23 27.58
CA ILE A 381 12.85 -12.02 27.18
C ILE A 381 13.81 -12.29 26.03
N LYS A 382 14.58 -13.38 26.11
CA LYS A 382 15.52 -13.79 25.05
C LYS A 382 14.81 -14.06 23.72
N CYS A 383 13.64 -14.68 23.74
CA CYS A 383 12.83 -14.91 22.55
C CYS A 383 12.36 -13.58 21.93
N GLY A 384 11.91 -12.64 22.75
CA GLY A 384 11.57 -11.28 22.32
C GLY A 384 12.75 -10.54 21.69
N GLU A 385 13.93 -10.55 22.33
CA GLU A 385 15.17 -9.96 21.81
C GLU A 385 15.56 -10.56 20.44
N ASN A 386 15.46 -11.89 20.29
CA ASN A 386 15.77 -12.57 19.03
C ASN A 386 14.80 -12.16 17.91
N LEU A 387 13.50 -12.02 18.23
CA LEU A 387 12.49 -11.57 17.26
C LEU A 387 12.77 -10.13 16.83
N GLU A 388 13.07 -9.24 17.77
CA GLU A 388 13.43 -7.85 17.51
C GLU A 388 14.68 -7.76 16.62
N ASP A 389 15.75 -8.50 16.95
CA ASP A 389 16.96 -8.60 16.13
C ASP A 389 16.68 -9.17 14.73
N ALA A 390 15.72 -10.10 14.58
CA ALA A 390 15.29 -10.62 13.28
C ALA A 390 14.52 -9.58 12.45
N MET A 391 13.62 -8.81 13.09
CA MET A 391 12.88 -7.72 12.46
C MET A 391 13.81 -6.60 11.98
N ILE A 392 14.81 -6.24 12.80
CA ILE A 392 15.84 -5.26 12.46
C ILE A 392 16.64 -5.70 11.22
N ARG A 393 16.96 -7.00 11.12
CA ARG A 393 17.67 -7.57 9.96
C ARG A 393 16.78 -7.76 8.74
N ARG A 394 15.45 -7.61 8.86
CA ARG A 394 14.44 -7.88 7.81
C ARG A 394 14.64 -9.25 7.12
N ASN A 395 15.06 -10.26 7.89
CA ASN A 395 15.20 -11.61 7.35
C ASN A 395 13.90 -12.38 7.57
N LEU A 396 13.17 -12.63 6.46
CA LEU A 396 11.87 -13.31 6.47
C LEU A 396 11.91 -14.63 7.26
N ASN A 397 12.91 -15.48 7.01
CA ASN A 397 12.99 -16.79 7.66
C ASN A 397 13.27 -16.68 9.16
N ASP A 398 14.13 -15.74 9.56
CA ASP A 398 14.48 -15.54 10.97
C ASP A 398 13.26 -15.04 11.75
N ILE A 399 12.47 -14.12 11.17
CA ILE A 399 11.26 -13.58 11.80
C ILE A 399 10.24 -14.70 12.01
N GLU A 400 9.91 -15.47 10.96
CA GLU A 400 8.96 -16.58 11.07
C GLU A 400 9.40 -17.65 12.09
N ASN A 401 10.69 -17.97 12.13
CA ASN A 401 11.22 -18.93 13.09
C ASN A 401 11.16 -18.41 14.53
N CYS A 402 11.41 -17.12 14.74
CA CYS A 402 11.28 -16.50 16.07
C CYS A 402 9.82 -16.48 16.54
N VAL A 403 8.88 -16.09 15.67
CA VAL A 403 7.43 -16.13 15.98
C VAL A 403 7.00 -17.55 16.35
N LYS A 404 7.37 -18.57 15.55
CA LYS A 404 7.09 -19.98 15.87
C LYS A 404 7.72 -20.42 17.20
N THR A 405 8.93 -19.96 17.49
CA THR A 405 9.61 -20.28 18.76
C THR A 405 8.85 -19.69 19.95
N ILE A 406 8.35 -18.46 19.84
CA ILE A 406 7.53 -17.82 20.88
C ILE A 406 6.22 -18.57 21.09
N GLN A 407 5.53 -18.93 20.00
CA GLN A 407 4.27 -19.68 20.03
C GLN A 407 4.43 -21.07 20.66
N THR A 408 5.41 -21.84 20.20
CA THR A 408 5.70 -23.19 20.72
C THR A 408 6.18 -23.19 22.17
N SER A 409 6.80 -22.11 22.63
CA SER A 409 7.25 -21.97 24.02
C SER A 409 6.15 -21.44 24.96
N GLY A 410 4.98 -21.06 24.44
CA GLY A 410 3.87 -20.52 25.23
C GLY A 410 4.07 -19.08 25.71
N PHE A 411 4.91 -18.30 25.04
CA PHE A 411 5.20 -16.89 25.40
C PHE A 411 4.38 -15.88 24.58
N GLU A 412 3.26 -16.29 24.00
CA GLU A 412 2.45 -15.45 23.10
C GLU A 412 1.88 -14.21 23.82
N GLU A 413 1.39 -14.39 25.05
CA GLU A 413 0.78 -13.33 25.85
C GLU A 413 1.77 -12.21 26.19
N ASP A 414 3.04 -12.55 26.39
CA ASP A 414 4.12 -11.59 26.68
C ASP A 414 4.52 -10.76 25.45
N HIS A 415 4.19 -11.23 24.24
CA HIS A 415 4.74 -10.72 22.99
C HIS A 415 3.70 -10.37 21.92
N VAL A 416 2.43 -10.18 22.30
CA VAL A 416 1.32 -9.95 21.37
C VAL A 416 1.60 -8.81 20.37
N GLU A 417 2.09 -7.66 20.84
CA GLU A 417 2.37 -6.51 19.98
C GLU A 417 3.53 -6.76 19.02
N GLN A 418 4.59 -7.43 19.50
CA GLN A 418 5.76 -7.76 18.68
C GLN A 418 5.44 -8.81 17.63
N ILE A 419 4.65 -9.84 17.97
CA ILE A 419 4.16 -10.84 17.02
C ILE A 419 3.33 -10.16 15.93
N LYS A 420 2.39 -9.30 16.31
CA LYS A 420 1.57 -8.57 15.32
C LYS A 420 2.43 -7.73 14.38
N ALA A 421 3.38 -6.96 14.91
CA ALA A 421 4.29 -6.16 14.09
C ALA A 421 5.19 -7.04 13.19
N ALA A 422 5.62 -8.19 13.69
CA ALA A 422 6.37 -9.18 12.93
C ALA A 422 5.55 -9.80 11.78
N ASP A 423 4.28 -10.14 12.02
CA ASP A 423 3.38 -10.69 11.00
C ASP A 423 3.11 -9.69 9.87
N GLU A 424 2.80 -8.43 10.21
CA GLU A 424 2.64 -7.35 9.23
C GLU A 424 3.91 -7.16 8.38
N LEU A 425 5.08 -7.30 9.01
CA LEU A 425 6.36 -7.23 8.32
C LEU A 425 6.61 -8.44 7.42
N VAL A 426 6.28 -9.64 7.88
CA VAL A 426 6.38 -10.89 7.11
C VAL A 426 5.53 -10.83 5.85
N GLU A 427 4.30 -10.31 5.94
CA GLU A 427 3.43 -10.15 4.77
C GLU A 427 4.03 -9.22 3.72
N LYS A 428 4.58 -8.07 4.15
CA LYS A 428 5.26 -7.11 3.27
C LYS A 428 6.47 -7.72 2.60
N LEU A 429 7.32 -8.41 3.36
CA LEU A 429 8.51 -9.08 2.84
C LEU A 429 8.17 -10.22 1.87
N LYS A 430 7.14 -11.03 2.18
CA LYS A 430 6.63 -12.08 1.27
C LYS A 430 6.12 -11.51 -0.04
N LYS A 431 5.35 -10.41 0.02
CA LYS A 431 4.86 -9.71 -1.17
C LYS A 431 6.04 -9.26 -2.04
N LEU A 432 7.05 -8.64 -1.43
CA LEU A 432 8.24 -8.18 -2.16
C LEU A 432 9.06 -9.35 -2.74
N GLU A 433 9.24 -10.45 -1.99
CA GLU A 433 9.92 -11.65 -2.50
C GLU A 433 9.16 -12.32 -3.65
N LYS A 434 7.83 -12.36 -3.57
CA LYS A 434 6.98 -12.86 -4.66
C LYS A 434 7.20 -12.03 -5.92
N ILE A 435 7.12 -10.71 -5.82
CA ILE A 435 7.35 -9.81 -6.96
C ILE A 435 8.76 -9.97 -7.53
N LYS A 436 9.78 -10.16 -6.67
CA LYS A 436 11.15 -10.46 -7.13
C LYS A 436 11.23 -11.79 -7.90
N LYS A 437 10.52 -12.83 -7.46
CA LYS A 437 10.43 -14.12 -8.17
C LYS A 437 9.71 -13.95 -9.51
N ASP A 438 8.63 -13.17 -9.55
CA ASP A 438 7.89 -12.87 -10.77
C ASP A 438 8.78 -12.14 -11.79
N ILE A 439 9.57 -11.15 -11.36
CA ILE A 439 10.56 -10.47 -12.22
C ILE A 439 11.67 -11.40 -12.71
N LEU A 440 12.13 -12.32 -11.86
CA LEU A 440 13.12 -13.30 -12.26
C LEU A 440 12.55 -14.24 -13.34
N ALA A 441 11.29 -14.64 -13.17
CA ALA A 441 10.54 -15.53 -14.05
C ALA A 441 10.04 -14.87 -15.35
N LEU A 442 9.98 -13.53 -15.43
CA LEU A 442 9.57 -12.80 -16.65
C LEU A 442 10.27 -13.33 -17.90
N ASP A 443 9.57 -13.53 -19.00
CA ASP A 443 10.22 -14.01 -20.21
C ASP A 443 11.21 -12.97 -20.78
N GLN A 444 12.34 -13.46 -21.32
CA GLN A 444 13.29 -12.59 -21.99
C GLN A 444 12.65 -11.90 -23.22
N ARG A 445 11.60 -12.51 -23.79
CA ARG A 445 10.77 -11.93 -24.87
C ARG A 445 10.08 -10.66 -24.41
N THR A 446 9.47 -10.65 -23.23
CA THR A 446 8.81 -9.47 -22.64
C THR A 446 9.79 -8.33 -22.38
N ILE A 447 11.00 -8.62 -21.88
CA ILE A 447 12.05 -7.58 -21.74
C ILE A 447 12.49 -7.05 -23.10
N SER A 448 12.57 -7.94 -24.10
CA SER A 448 12.94 -7.56 -25.46
C SER A 448 11.85 -6.74 -26.16
N GLU A 449 10.57 -7.01 -25.87
CA GLU A 449 9.42 -6.21 -26.30
C GLU A 449 9.55 -4.77 -25.79
N ILE A 450 9.70 -4.58 -24.47
CA ILE A 450 9.92 -3.26 -23.88
C ILE A 450 11.12 -2.57 -24.53
N ARG A 451 12.25 -3.27 -24.66
CA ARG A 451 13.45 -2.73 -25.29
C ARG A 451 13.24 -2.37 -26.77
N SER A 452 12.38 -3.08 -27.50
CA SER A 452 12.22 -2.93 -28.96
C SER A 452 11.47 -1.66 -29.36
N TYR A 453 10.79 -0.98 -28.43
CA TYR A 453 10.09 0.26 -28.73
C TYR A 453 11.03 1.31 -29.32
N LYS A 454 10.75 1.72 -30.56
CA LYS A 454 11.50 2.81 -31.21
C LYS A 454 11.18 4.16 -30.58
N THR A 455 9.90 4.35 -30.25
CA THR A 455 9.37 5.47 -29.48
C THR A 455 8.56 4.86 -28.34
N PRO A 456 9.03 4.94 -27.08
CA PRO A 456 8.33 4.31 -25.97
C PRO A 456 7.03 5.04 -25.68
N ILE A 457 6.03 4.30 -25.23
CA ILE A 457 4.84 4.89 -24.63
C ILE A 457 5.28 5.67 -23.39
N PRO A 458 4.86 6.94 -23.20
CA PRO A 458 5.36 7.79 -22.12
C PRO A 458 5.30 7.13 -20.73
N ALA A 459 4.19 6.44 -20.43
CA ALA A 459 4.01 5.74 -19.17
C ALA A 459 5.05 4.63 -18.94
N ILE A 460 5.36 3.84 -19.97
CA ILE A 460 6.41 2.80 -19.90
C ILE A 460 7.78 3.45 -19.66
N HIS A 461 8.07 4.55 -20.38
CA HIS A 461 9.35 5.26 -20.21
C HIS A 461 9.50 5.77 -18.77
N GLU A 462 8.47 6.40 -18.22
CA GLU A 462 8.46 6.92 -16.84
C GLU A 462 8.66 5.81 -15.79
N ILE A 463 8.01 4.65 -15.96
CA ILE A 463 8.21 3.50 -15.06
C ILE A 463 9.66 3.01 -15.13
N MET A 464 10.20 2.87 -16.34
CA MET A 464 11.59 2.43 -16.50
C MET A 464 12.58 3.45 -15.92
N ILE A 465 12.31 4.75 -16.02
CA ILE A 465 13.09 5.79 -15.33
C ILE A 465 13.05 5.55 -13.81
N ALA A 466 11.86 5.36 -13.23
CA ALA A 466 11.70 5.13 -11.79
C ALA A 466 12.49 3.89 -11.32
N VAL A 467 12.40 2.79 -12.07
CA VAL A 467 13.18 1.56 -11.80
C VAL A 467 14.68 1.86 -11.73
N TYR A 468 15.24 2.56 -12.73
CA TYR A 468 16.67 2.85 -12.77
C TYR A 468 17.11 3.93 -11.77
N ILE A 469 16.23 4.85 -11.39
CA ILE A 469 16.50 5.79 -10.27
C ILE A 469 16.72 5.01 -8.97
N LEU A 470 15.87 4.02 -8.66
CA LEU A 470 16.05 3.17 -7.48
C LEU A 470 17.33 2.35 -7.53
N LEU A 471 17.80 2.01 -8.74
CA LEU A 471 19.08 1.34 -8.97
C LEU A 471 20.30 2.28 -8.91
N GLY A 472 20.09 3.58 -8.64
CA GLY A 472 21.15 4.57 -8.42
C GLY A 472 21.63 5.30 -9.69
N TYR A 473 20.90 5.21 -10.80
CA TYR A 473 21.23 5.95 -12.03
C TYR A 473 20.74 7.40 -11.94
N LYS A 474 21.44 8.32 -12.62
CA LYS A 474 21.10 9.74 -12.64
C LYS A 474 19.91 10.00 -13.56
N GLU A 475 18.93 10.74 -13.06
CA GLU A 475 17.69 11.07 -13.78
C GLU A 475 17.92 11.70 -15.16
N GLN A 476 18.94 12.57 -15.30
CA GLN A 476 19.24 13.28 -16.56
C GLN A 476 19.60 12.32 -17.71
N GLU A 477 20.31 11.23 -17.40
CA GLU A 477 20.73 10.23 -18.40
C GLU A 477 19.55 9.37 -18.84
N LEU A 478 18.59 9.14 -17.94
CA LEU A 478 17.41 8.31 -18.15
C LEU A 478 16.32 8.99 -19.01
N GLN A 479 16.42 10.30 -19.25
CA GLN A 479 15.52 11.00 -20.18
C GLN A 479 15.70 10.52 -21.63
N SER A 480 16.86 9.96 -21.97
CA SER A 480 17.09 9.38 -23.29
C SER A 480 16.65 7.92 -23.32
N TRP A 481 15.61 7.61 -24.10
CA TRP A 481 15.15 6.23 -24.26
C TRP A 481 16.25 5.29 -24.78
N LYS A 482 17.10 5.76 -25.71
CA LYS A 482 18.25 5.00 -26.21
C LYS A 482 19.20 4.56 -25.10
N PHE A 483 19.36 5.39 -24.07
CA PHE A 483 20.18 5.04 -22.90
C PHE A 483 19.52 3.91 -22.10
N ILE A 484 18.22 4.01 -21.82
CA ILE A 484 17.44 2.96 -21.16
C ILE A 484 17.46 1.65 -21.96
N GLN A 485 17.32 1.69 -23.29
CA GLN A 485 17.45 0.52 -24.15
C GLN A 485 18.83 -0.14 -24.02
N GLY A 486 19.89 0.66 -23.90
CA GLY A 486 21.24 0.18 -23.61
C GLY A 486 21.34 -0.53 -22.27
N LEU A 487 20.71 0.01 -21.22
CA LEU A 487 20.64 -0.63 -19.89
C LEU A 487 19.82 -1.92 -19.90
N LEU A 488 18.68 -1.94 -20.59
CA LEU A 488 17.84 -3.14 -20.78
C LEU A 488 18.56 -4.26 -21.53
N GLY A 489 19.51 -3.91 -22.40
CA GLY A 489 20.31 -4.86 -23.15
C GLY A 489 21.47 -5.48 -22.40
N ARG A 490 21.78 -5.03 -21.17
CA ARG A 490 22.88 -5.58 -20.37
C ARG A 490 22.55 -6.99 -19.89
N THR A 491 23.57 -7.86 -19.90
CA THR A 491 23.45 -9.27 -19.51
C THR A 491 24.30 -9.58 -18.28
N GLY A 492 24.06 -10.74 -17.65
CA GLY A 492 24.87 -11.19 -16.50
C GLY A 492 24.55 -10.38 -15.24
N LYS A 493 25.58 -9.99 -14.47
CA LYS A 493 25.42 -9.27 -13.19
C LYS A 493 24.74 -7.89 -13.34
N GLU A 494 24.93 -7.25 -14.49
CA GLU A 494 24.32 -5.96 -14.83
C GLU A 494 22.96 -6.09 -15.53
N SER A 495 22.43 -7.32 -15.67
CA SER A 495 21.09 -7.48 -16.20
C SER A 495 20.04 -6.90 -15.25
N LEU A 496 19.02 -6.25 -15.81
CA LEU A 496 17.96 -5.60 -15.04
C LEU A 496 17.34 -6.54 -14.00
N LYS A 497 17.02 -7.77 -14.39
CA LYS A 497 16.47 -8.80 -13.48
C LYS A 497 17.37 -9.04 -12.27
N ARG A 498 18.68 -9.17 -12.47
CA ARG A 498 19.61 -9.42 -11.36
C ARG A 498 19.73 -8.19 -10.47
N MET A 499 19.88 -7.01 -11.05
CA MET A 499 19.96 -5.77 -10.28
C MET A 499 18.72 -5.60 -9.39
N VAL A 500 17.52 -5.76 -9.96
CA VAL A 500 16.24 -5.67 -9.26
C VAL A 500 16.09 -6.72 -8.14
N THR A 501 16.45 -7.98 -8.40
CA THR A 501 16.30 -9.06 -7.41
C THR A 501 17.31 -8.94 -6.26
N THR A 502 18.52 -8.47 -6.55
CA THR A 502 19.58 -8.27 -5.55
C THR A 502 19.50 -6.95 -4.80
N LEU A 503 18.68 -6.00 -5.24
CA LEU A 503 18.50 -4.72 -4.55
C LEU A 503 17.80 -4.98 -3.20
N GLU A 504 18.44 -4.50 -2.14
CA GLU A 504 17.88 -4.46 -0.79
C GLU A 504 17.31 -3.07 -0.53
N ALA A 505 16.13 -3.01 0.10
CA ALA A 505 15.49 -1.74 0.42
C ALA A 505 16.34 -0.86 1.35
N SER A 506 17.16 -1.48 2.20
CA SER A 506 18.11 -0.79 3.10
C SER A 506 19.17 0.04 2.37
N LYS A 507 19.45 -0.27 1.10
CA LYS A 507 20.45 0.41 0.26
C LYS A 507 19.83 1.48 -0.64
N VAL A 508 18.50 1.59 -0.67
CA VAL A 508 17.80 2.58 -1.49
C VAL A 508 17.90 3.95 -0.84
N ASN A 509 18.35 4.95 -1.59
CA ASN A 509 18.36 6.33 -1.14
C ASN A 509 16.92 6.88 -1.07
N MET A 510 16.54 7.40 0.10
CA MET A 510 15.18 7.90 0.37
C MET A 510 14.76 9.06 -0.54
N ASP A 511 15.69 9.98 -0.85
CA ASP A 511 15.42 11.12 -1.72
C ASP A 511 15.13 10.65 -3.14
N LEU A 512 15.88 9.66 -3.62
CA LEU A 512 15.66 9.04 -4.93
C LEU A 512 14.34 8.25 -4.96
N ALA A 513 13.99 7.54 -3.89
CA ALA A 513 12.72 6.83 -3.78
C ALA A 513 11.52 7.79 -3.81
N ASN A 514 11.61 8.91 -3.08
CA ASN A 514 10.57 9.94 -3.07
C ASN A 514 10.46 10.66 -4.41
N LEU A 515 11.59 10.96 -5.06
CA LEU A 515 11.61 11.50 -6.43
C LEU A 515 10.94 10.54 -7.41
N ALA A 516 11.33 9.26 -7.39
CA ALA A 516 10.74 8.22 -8.23
C ALA A 516 9.23 8.12 -8.05
N HIS A 517 8.77 8.11 -6.79
CA HIS A 517 7.34 8.05 -6.46
C HIS A 517 6.59 9.27 -6.98
N LYS A 518 6.99 10.47 -6.57
CA LYS A 518 6.26 11.72 -6.81
C LYS A 518 6.24 12.10 -8.29
N LYS A 519 7.33 11.86 -9.01
CA LYS A 519 7.47 12.34 -10.39
C LYS A 519 6.97 11.33 -11.43
N TYR A 520 7.17 10.03 -11.16
CA TYR A 520 7.01 8.99 -12.18
C TYR A 520 5.97 7.94 -11.83
N ILE A 521 5.79 7.55 -10.56
CA ILE A 521 4.85 6.46 -10.20
C ILE A 521 3.45 6.98 -9.88
N SER A 522 3.32 8.08 -9.15
CA SER A 522 2.04 8.57 -8.63
C SER A 522 1.03 9.05 -9.69
N LYS A 523 1.45 9.12 -10.96
CA LYS A 523 0.61 9.55 -12.09
C LYS A 523 -0.06 8.38 -12.81
N HIS A 524 0.35 7.16 -12.53
CA HIS A 524 -0.09 5.96 -13.25
C HIS A 524 -0.87 5.03 -12.34
N ASP A 525 -1.84 4.35 -12.94
CA ASP A 525 -2.60 3.28 -12.29
C ASP A 525 -2.10 1.91 -12.77
N LEU A 526 -2.10 0.92 -11.88
CA LEU A 526 -1.60 -0.43 -12.19
C LEU A 526 -2.32 -1.06 -13.39
N ILE A 527 -3.64 -0.89 -13.48
CA ILE A 527 -4.46 -1.55 -14.50
C ILE A 527 -4.08 -0.99 -15.87
N SER A 528 -4.06 0.35 -16.00
CA SER A 528 -3.70 1.02 -17.25
C SER A 528 -2.31 0.63 -17.77
N ILE A 529 -1.31 0.49 -16.88
CA ILE A 529 0.04 0.07 -17.28
C ILE A 529 0.06 -1.39 -17.72
N THR A 530 -0.68 -2.25 -17.02
CA THR A 530 -0.69 -3.69 -17.29
C THR A 530 -1.37 -3.98 -18.63
N ASP A 531 -2.45 -3.25 -18.96
CA ASP A 531 -3.14 -3.34 -20.24
C ASP A 531 -2.25 -2.92 -21.42
N ILE A 532 -1.36 -1.94 -21.20
CA ILE A 532 -0.41 -1.50 -22.20
C ILE A 532 0.76 -2.50 -22.36
N SER A 533 1.36 -2.94 -21.26
CA SER A 533 2.44 -3.92 -21.27
C SER A 533 2.56 -4.66 -19.94
N ALA A 534 2.27 -5.96 -19.94
CA ALA A 534 2.36 -6.81 -18.76
C ALA A 534 3.76 -6.78 -18.09
N GLY A 535 4.82 -6.67 -18.92
CA GLY A 535 6.19 -6.52 -18.40
C GLY A 535 6.40 -5.21 -17.65
N ALA A 536 5.91 -4.09 -18.20
CA ALA A 536 5.97 -2.79 -17.52
C ALA A 536 5.14 -2.78 -16.23
N GLY A 537 3.97 -3.43 -16.24
CA GLY A 537 3.12 -3.60 -15.05
C GLY A 537 3.87 -4.31 -13.92
N THR A 538 4.61 -5.38 -14.24
CA THR A 538 5.42 -6.11 -13.25
C THR A 538 6.50 -5.21 -12.63
N PHE A 539 7.18 -4.38 -13.43
CA PHE A 539 8.16 -3.42 -12.92
C PHE A 539 7.52 -2.30 -12.11
N PHE A 540 6.35 -1.80 -12.50
CA PHE A 540 5.59 -0.80 -11.74
C PHE A 540 5.24 -1.29 -10.33
N VAL A 541 4.71 -2.52 -10.22
CA VAL A 541 4.38 -3.15 -8.92
C VAL A 541 5.64 -3.27 -8.06
N TRP A 542 6.75 -3.71 -8.65
CA TRP A 542 8.02 -3.81 -7.94
C TRP A 542 8.55 -2.45 -7.46
N THR A 543 8.54 -1.44 -8.33
CA THR A 543 9.02 -0.10 -7.97
C THR A 543 8.20 0.49 -6.83
N SER A 544 6.87 0.35 -6.89
CA SER A 544 5.97 0.80 -5.82
C SER A 544 6.27 0.08 -4.50
N ALA A 545 6.34 -1.26 -4.53
CA ALA A 545 6.63 -2.06 -3.34
C ALA A 545 8.03 -1.78 -2.76
N MET A 546 9.04 -1.55 -3.61
CA MET A 546 10.40 -1.22 -3.17
C MET A 546 10.47 0.17 -2.53
N ILE A 547 9.73 1.15 -3.05
CA ILE A 547 9.62 2.49 -2.46
C ILE A 547 8.93 2.42 -1.09
N GLU A 548 7.83 1.69 -0.98
CA GLU A 548 7.11 1.49 0.29
C GLU A 548 8.02 0.82 1.34
N GLU A 549 8.72 -0.25 0.96
CA GLU A 549 9.64 -0.95 1.85
C GLU A 549 10.83 -0.06 2.25
N ALA A 550 11.39 0.72 1.31
CA ALA A 550 12.45 1.68 1.63
C ALA A 550 11.96 2.72 2.65
N ARG A 551 10.76 3.28 2.46
CA ARG A 551 10.13 4.22 3.42
C ARG A 551 9.95 3.59 4.79
N SER A 552 9.36 2.40 4.86
CA SER A 552 9.20 1.65 6.11
C SER A 552 10.55 1.41 6.79
N TRP A 553 11.58 1.02 6.03
CA TRP A 553 12.93 0.86 6.58
C TRP A 553 13.48 2.15 7.17
N ASN A 554 13.22 3.31 6.56
CA ASN A 554 13.70 4.59 7.06
C ASN A 554 12.92 5.10 8.27
N GLU A 555 11.60 4.90 8.31
CA GLU A 555 10.76 5.20 9.48
C GLU A 555 11.23 4.39 10.70
N ASP A 556 11.57 3.11 10.49
CA ASP A 556 12.10 2.24 11.53
C ASP A 556 13.53 2.58 11.98
N SER A 557 14.24 3.51 11.32
CA SER A 557 15.62 3.85 11.69
C SER A 557 15.73 4.37 13.13
N ALA A 558 14.75 5.16 13.57
CA ALA A 558 14.67 5.65 14.94
C ALA A 558 14.40 4.52 15.94
N PHE A 559 13.57 3.54 15.56
CA PHE A 559 13.35 2.33 16.35
C PHE A 559 14.64 1.52 16.47
N ARG A 560 15.31 1.19 15.35
CA ARG A 560 16.59 0.46 15.35
C ARG A 560 17.64 1.11 16.24
N LYS A 561 17.77 2.44 16.15
CA LYS A 561 18.71 3.21 16.97
C LYS A 561 18.35 3.10 18.47
N ARG A 562 17.07 3.22 18.83
CA ARG A 562 16.61 3.03 20.22
C ARG A 562 16.94 1.65 20.76
N VAL A 563 16.75 0.61 19.96
CA VAL A 563 17.08 -0.78 20.35
C VAL A 563 18.59 -0.94 20.56
N GLU A 564 19.40 -0.41 19.64
CA GLU A 564 20.87 -0.44 19.75
C GLU A 564 21.38 0.36 20.97
N ASP A 565 20.83 1.55 21.21
CA ASP A 565 21.15 2.37 22.39
C ASP A 565 20.79 1.64 23.69
N LYS A 566 19.59 1.03 23.76
CA LYS A 566 19.15 0.21 24.91
C LYS A 566 20.08 -0.97 25.15
N ARG A 567 20.48 -1.68 24.09
CA ARG A 567 21.41 -2.82 24.18
C ARG A 567 22.79 -2.39 24.68
N ASN A 568 23.28 -1.23 24.23
CA ASN A 568 24.53 -0.66 24.70
C ASN A 568 24.45 -0.25 26.18
N GLU A 569 23.34 0.35 26.61
CA GLU A 569 23.08 0.67 28.02
C GLU A 569 23.09 -0.60 28.88
N GLU A 570 22.38 -1.65 28.47
CA GLU A 570 22.33 -2.93 29.19
C GLU A 570 23.71 -3.62 29.25
N LEU A 571 24.51 -3.53 28.18
CA LEU A 571 25.88 -4.04 28.15
C LEU A 571 26.77 -3.30 29.16
N GLU A 572 26.67 -1.97 29.23
CA GLU A 572 27.43 -1.16 30.18
C GLU A 572 27.00 -1.40 31.63
N GLU A 573 25.69 -1.57 31.89
CA GLU A 573 25.20 -1.98 33.20
C GLU A 573 25.72 -3.38 33.59
N ALA A 574 25.72 -4.33 32.66
CA ALA A 574 26.24 -5.68 32.90
C ALA A 574 27.75 -5.66 33.22
N LYS A 575 28.54 -4.83 32.52
CA LYS A 575 29.97 -4.63 32.82
C LYS A 575 30.17 -4.06 34.21
N LYS A 576 29.45 -2.99 34.58
CA LYS A 576 29.53 -2.39 35.92
C LYS A 576 29.21 -3.40 37.03
N LEU A 577 28.18 -4.23 36.83
CA LEU A 577 27.81 -5.27 37.79
C LEU A 577 28.92 -6.33 37.93
N GLN A 578 29.58 -6.70 36.83
CA GLN A 578 30.72 -7.63 36.87
C GLN A 578 31.93 -7.02 37.59
N GLU A 579 32.26 -5.75 37.34
CA GLU A 579 33.33 -5.02 38.01
C GLU A 579 33.09 -4.91 39.51
N GLU A 580 31.87 -4.58 39.94
CA GLU A 580 31.49 -4.51 41.36
C GLU A 580 31.64 -5.87 42.05
N LYS A 581 31.20 -6.95 41.38
CA LYS A 581 31.40 -8.33 41.88
C LYS A 581 32.88 -8.70 41.99
N ALA A 582 33.72 -8.24 41.06
CA ALA A 582 35.16 -8.47 41.11
C ALA A 582 35.82 -7.73 42.29
N LEU A 583 35.45 -6.46 42.53
CA LEU A 583 35.90 -5.65 43.66
C LEU A 583 35.52 -6.26 45.02
N LYS A 584 34.28 -6.78 45.15
CA LYS A 584 33.84 -7.49 46.37
C LYS A 584 34.64 -8.77 46.61
N LYS A 585 34.96 -9.53 45.55
CA LYS A 585 35.80 -10.73 45.64
C LYS A 585 37.25 -10.42 46.03
N SER A 586 37.82 -9.29 45.59
CA SER A 586 39.19 -8.91 45.97
C SER A 586 39.31 -8.48 47.43
N ASN A 587 38.30 -7.78 47.97
CA ASN A 587 38.32 -7.30 49.36
C ASN A 587 38.09 -8.43 50.39
N ASN A 588 37.41 -9.51 50.01
CA ASN A 588 37.17 -10.67 50.88
C ASN A 588 38.28 -11.73 50.83
N LYS A 589 39.38 -11.48 50.13
CA LYS A 589 40.55 -12.37 50.19
C LYS A 589 41.32 -12.03 51.48
N PRO A 590 41.30 -12.89 52.52
CA PRO A 590 41.95 -12.59 53.79
C PRO A 590 43.43 -12.32 53.52
N ASP A 591 43.94 -11.22 54.06
CA ASP A 591 45.32 -10.79 53.97
C ASP A 591 46.17 -11.80 54.77
N SER A 592 46.41 -12.99 54.20
CA SER A 592 47.29 -14.02 54.77
C SER A 592 48.75 -13.59 54.59
N LYS A 593 49.11 -12.47 55.20
CA LYS A 593 50.49 -12.12 55.47
C LYS A 593 50.92 -12.89 56.72
N ASP A 594 51.33 -14.13 56.51
CA ASP A 594 52.37 -14.74 57.34
C ASP A 594 53.73 -14.40 56.73
N PRO A 595 54.56 -13.56 57.38
CA PRO A 595 55.89 -13.25 56.88
C PRO A 595 56.93 -14.21 57.50
N ALA A 596 56.99 -15.48 57.09
CA ALA A 596 58.15 -16.33 57.41
C ALA A 596 58.21 -17.65 56.63
N ALA A 597 58.93 -17.70 55.51
CA ALA A 597 59.85 -18.79 55.15
C ALA A 597 60.57 -18.49 53.83
N LYS A 598 61.88 -18.27 53.91
CA LYS A 598 62.80 -18.19 52.76
C LYS A 598 62.89 -19.56 52.07
N PRO A 599 62.71 -19.68 50.75
CA PRO A 599 63.26 -20.80 50.01
C PRO A 599 64.69 -20.47 49.53
N VAL A 600 65.59 -21.38 49.89
CA VAL A 600 67.01 -21.37 49.59
C VAL A 600 67.26 -21.46 48.08
N SER A 601 68.22 -20.65 47.63
CA SER A 601 68.85 -20.63 46.32
C SER A 601 69.35 -21.99 45.83
N LYS A 602 69.10 -22.31 44.56
CA LYS A 602 70.01 -23.11 43.70
C LYS A 602 69.70 -22.89 42.22
N SER A 603 70.49 -22.02 41.59
CA SER A 603 70.87 -22.06 40.17
C SER A 603 72.23 -22.81 40.07
N PRO A 604 72.80 -23.21 38.90
CA PRO A 604 72.54 -22.65 37.55
C PRO A 604 72.69 -23.59 36.32
N ALA A 605 72.39 -22.99 35.15
CA ALA A 605 73.03 -23.15 33.83
C ALA A 605 72.49 -24.19 32.82
N LYS A 606 72.05 -23.72 31.63
CA LYS A 606 72.86 -23.68 30.39
C LYS A 606 72.06 -23.20 29.13
N LYS A 607 72.62 -22.17 28.49
CA LYS A 607 72.81 -21.84 27.05
C LYS A 607 71.92 -22.44 25.92
N LEU A 608 71.39 -21.50 25.09
CA LEU A 608 71.33 -21.40 23.60
C LEU A 608 70.55 -22.45 22.77
N PRO A 609 70.24 -22.21 21.46
CA PRO A 609 69.55 -21.08 20.79
C PRO A 609 68.33 -21.59 19.95
N PRO A 610 67.51 -20.73 19.29
CA PRO A 610 66.43 -21.21 18.43
C PRO A 610 66.86 -21.27 16.97
N ASP A 611 66.82 -22.46 16.36
CA ASP A 611 66.90 -22.61 14.91
C ASP A 611 65.98 -23.74 14.42
N SER A 612 65.21 -23.39 13.38
CA SER A 612 64.62 -24.26 12.34
C SER A 612 63.38 -25.16 12.60
N LYS A 613 62.34 -24.84 11.81
CA LYS A 613 61.55 -25.73 10.92
C LYS A 613 60.66 -26.83 11.53
N ASN A 614 59.33 -26.74 11.30
CA ASN A 614 58.58 -27.34 10.17
C ASN A 614 57.07 -27.37 10.51
N MET A 615 56.19 -26.83 9.66
CA MET A 615 55.42 -27.54 8.61
C MET A 615 53.92 -27.56 8.95
N LEU A 616 53.14 -26.70 8.29
CA LEU A 616 52.04 -27.06 7.39
C LEU A 616 51.01 -25.92 7.30
N SER A 617 50.91 -25.37 6.11
CA SER A 617 49.80 -24.57 5.61
C SER A 617 49.31 -25.18 4.29
N PRO A 618 48.02 -25.10 3.96
CA PRO A 618 47.54 -25.17 2.58
C PRO A 618 47.21 -23.75 2.09
N LYS A 619 48.02 -23.19 1.20
CA LYS A 619 47.83 -23.13 -0.27
C LYS A 619 46.55 -22.40 -0.72
N SER A 620 46.72 -21.12 -1.02
CA SER A 620 45.98 -20.38 -2.03
C SER A 620 46.83 -20.29 -3.32
N PRO A 621 46.24 -20.41 -4.53
CA PRO A 621 46.94 -20.10 -5.76
C PRO A 621 46.57 -18.70 -6.27
N THR A 622 47.60 -17.88 -6.46
CA THR A 622 47.60 -16.77 -7.42
C THR A 622 48.49 -17.17 -8.59
N ALA A 623 48.12 -16.82 -9.81
CA ALA A 623 49.11 -16.65 -10.89
C ALA A 623 48.64 -15.61 -11.91
N LYS A 624 49.49 -14.60 -12.04
CA LYS A 624 49.50 -13.56 -13.08
C LYS A 624 49.92 -14.15 -14.44
N GLY A 625 49.47 -13.49 -15.51
CA GLY A 625 49.62 -13.94 -16.89
C GLY A 625 50.98 -13.70 -17.57
N ARG A 626 50.97 -13.86 -18.90
CA ARG A 626 51.93 -13.25 -19.84
C ARG A 626 51.51 -13.42 -21.30
N SER A 627 51.82 -12.36 -22.07
CA SER A 627 52.24 -12.31 -23.48
C SER A 627 51.31 -12.78 -24.61
N THR A 628 50.99 -11.80 -25.46
CA THR A 628 50.71 -11.87 -26.91
C THR A 628 51.70 -12.74 -27.69
N PRO A 629 51.33 -13.26 -28.89
CA PRO A 629 51.78 -12.56 -30.11
C PRO A 629 50.79 -12.56 -31.30
N SER A 630 50.90 -11.48 -32.08
CA SER A 630 50.94 -11.39 -33.55
C SER A 630 49.89 -12.07 -34.46
N GLN A 631 49.22 -11.22 -35.24
CA GLN A 631 48.91 -11.30 -36.68
C GLN A 631 48.65 -12.67 -37.34
N HIS A 632 47.48 -12.84 -37.97
CA HIS A 632 47.39 -13.01 -39.43
C HIS A 632 45.95 -12.91 -39.98
N LYS A 633 45.92 -12.42 -41.23
CA LYS A 633 44.81 -12.24 -42.17
C LYS A 633 43.89 -13.46 -42.31
N LYS A 634 42.57 -13.22 -42.46
CA LYS A 634 41.82 -13.34 -43.72
C LYS A 634 40.42 -12.75 -43.55
#